data_AF-A0A9E0VUQ9-F1
#
_entry.id   AF-A0A9E0VUQ9-F1
#
_cell.length_a   1.000
_cell.length_b   1.000
_cell.length_c   1.000
_cell.angle_alpha   90.00
_cell.angle_beta   90.00
_cell.angle_gamma   90.00
#
_symmetry.space_group_name_H-M   'P 1'
#
loop_
_entity.id
_entity.type
_entity.pdbx_description
1 polymer ?
#
loop_
_entity_poly.entity_id
_entity_poly.type
_entity_poly.pdbx_seq_one_letter_code
_entity_poly.pdbx_strand_id
1 'polypeptide(L)'
;KIDVVAGWERAVEVVLGSRLQSVCVDDIEAVLQRAEQLPTGELSLFNTTTVETSTAPRKTSLASLVTANMPTMVLLKNVHFAPSLAQATVLLAELEEHESVITDEGVWLHADGVSFNAHDAGDSILVLEKEKRKLTQQLSKLNKGISINEQALTSARDALMEVEKHVRELRQVEGDTVKQVSQLVMQLGEMRSKTEQAQQRLQQIEVETEQLQAEHQRDSDSLASSRQVIQAAIEQSAKLEGQRTSLQQQREAKKSALDTTRREVHGSRELTHSLMLQLESQRSSQALLVQNAEAVKERMSLASDKLAEFQAQINLSDEPLGALQASLAAGLKKRQQVEADLLGIRAKAEATEHVIRELTAKRQQTEQQVQQAREDALTAQVDHQEVRVRKQTLVEQLQEAGVELSDTLSDLPEQANDLEWQQQVARLAEQIDRLGSINLTAIEEFETQSERKTYLDSQREDLVAALKTLETAIEKIDKESRFLFKQTFDKVNAGFERRFPKLFGGGHAYLQQTGEDLLETGVTVMARPPGKRNSSIHLLSGGEKALTAVALVFAIFDLNPSPFCMLDEVDAPLDEANVGRFGELVKEMSKTVQMILITHNKATMEMAQQLAGVTMKEPGVSRLVAVDIDEAVKMAAN
;
A
#
# COMPACT_ATOMS: atom_id res chain seq x y z
N LYS A 1 50.46 -64.23 -61.18
CA LYS A 1 51.05 -63.46 -60.06
C LYS A 1 52.34 -64.11 -59.65
N ILE A 2 53.41 -63.32 -59.56
CA ILE A 2 54.78 -63.75 -59.29
C ILE A 2 55.22 -63.03 -58.01
N ASP A 3 55.55 -63.76 -56.96
CA ASP A 3 56.21 -63.24 -55.76
C ASP A 3 57.65 -63.73 -55.77
N VAL A 4 58.60 -62.81 -55.62
CA VAL A 4 60.05 -63.09 -55.68
C VAL A 4 60.66 -62.87 -54.30
N VAL A 5 61.68 -63.66 -53.96
CA VAL A 5 62.47 -63.47 -52.73
C VAL A 5 63.21 -62.13 -52.77
N ALA A 6 63.20 -61.42 -51.65
CA ALA A 6 63.78 -60.08 -51.53
C ALA A 6 65.28 -60.04 -51.89
N GLY A 7 65.67 -59.06 -52.71
CA GLY A 7 67.03 -58.88 -53.22
C GLY A 7 67.27 -59.48 -54.61
N TRP A 8 66.37 -60.34 -55.09
CA TRP A 8 66.48 -61.02 -56.39
C TRP A 8 65.42 -60.58 -57.39
N GLU A 9 64.58 -59.60 -57.06
CA GLU A 9 63.55 -59.04 -57.95
C GLU A 9 64.16 -58.58 -59.27
N ARG A 10 65.34 -57.97 -59.22
CA ARG A 10 66.07 -57.45 -60.39
C ARG A 10 66.62 -58.56 -61.28
N ALA A 11 67.18 -59.62 -60.70
CA ALA A 11 67.65 -60.78 -61.47
C ALA A 11 66.49 -61.46 -62.21
N VAL A 12 65.33 -61.60 -61.55
CA VAL A 12 64.14 -62.18 -62.17
C VAL A 12 63.56 -61.26 -63.24
N GLU A 13 63.59 -59.94 -63.01
CA GLU A 13 63.15 -58.95 -63.99
C GLU A 13 64.04 -58.90 -65.23
N VAL A 14 65.36 -59.02 -65.08
CA VAL A 14 66.31 -59.09 -66.21
C VAL A 14 66.08 -60.34 -67.06
N VAL A 15 65.83 -61.49 -66.43
CA VAL A 15 65.62 -62.76 -67.14
C VAL A 15 64.26 -62.81 -67.84
N LEU A 16 63.23 -62.22 -67.24
CA LEU A 16 61.89 -62.19 -67.83
C LEU A 16 61.70 -61.03 -68.81
N GLY A 17 62.40 -59.91 -68.62
CA GLY A 17 62.35 -58.74 -69.50
C GLY A 17 60.93 -58.32 -69.90
N SER A 18 60.71 -58.13 -71.20
CA SER A 18 59.39 -57.81 -71.78
C SER A 18 58.32 -58.91 -71.60
N ARG A 19 58.68 -60.09 -71.10
CA ARG A 19 57.74 -61.17 -70.77
C ARG A 19 57.07 -60.99 -69.41
N LEU A 20 57.54 -60.07 -68.55
CA LEU A 20 56.77 -59.70 -67.34
C LEU A 20 55.44 -59.02 -67.67
N GLN A 21 55.39 -58.33 -68.82
CA GLN A 21 54.18 -57.66 -69.32
C GLN A 21 53.38 -58.55 -70.29
N SER A 22 53.72 -59.84 -70.39
CA SER A 22 53.07 -60.74 -71.34
C SER A 22 51.60 -60.93 -71.04
N VAL A 23 50.77 -60.98 -72.08
CA VAL A 23 49.37 -61.35 -71.94
C VAL A 23 49.28 -62.87 -71.78
N CYS A 24 48.71 -63.31 -70.66
CA CYS A 24 48.45 -64.72 -70.39
C CYS A 24 47.32 -65.23 -71.29
N VAL A 25 47.55 -66.30 -72.04
CA VAL A 25 46.56 -66.94 -72.92
C VAL A 25 46.57 -68.46 -72.69
N ASP A 26 45.40 -69.09 -72.75
CA ASP A 26 45.25 -70.54 -72.54
C ASP A 26 45.68 -71.38 -73.75
N ASP A 27 45.62 -70.80 -74.96
CA ASP A 27 46.02 -71.41 -76.22
C ASP A 27 46.73 -70.39 -77.12
N ILE A 28 48.05 -70.53 -77.27
CA ILE A 28 48.85 -69.68 -78.16
C ILE A 28 48.56 -69.96 -79.63
N GLU A 29 48.24 -71.21 -79.99
CA GLU A 29 48.06 -71.64 -81.37
C GLU A 29 46.81 -70.99 -81.98
N ALA A 30 45.75 -70.85 -81.19
CA ALA A 30 44.55 -70.11 -81.56
C ALA A 30 44.78 -68.61 -81.80
N VAL A 31 45.75 -68.00 -81.10
CA VAL A 31 46.10 -66.58 -81.28
C VAL A 31 46.98 -66.40 -82.53
N LEU A 32 47.93 -67.29 -82.76
CA LEU A 32 48.79 -67.27 -83.95
C LEU A 32 47.99 -67.51 -85.24
N GLN A 33 47.00 -68.41 -85.21
CA GLN A 33 46.14 -68.69 -86.38
C GLN A 33 45.20 -67.53 -86.75
N ARG A 34 44.88 -66.64 -85.81
CA ARG A 34 44.02 -65.45 -86.02
C ARG A 34 44.81 -64.18 -86.36
N ALA A 35 46.13 -64.21 -86.29
CA ALA A 35 46.98 -63.06 -86.55
C ALA A 35 47.34 -62.99 -88.05
N GLU A 36 46.45 -62.43 -88.88
CA GLU A 36 46.70 -62.24 -90.33
C GLU A 36 47.72 -61.11 -90.63
N GLN A 37 48.04 -60.24 -89.65
CA GLN A 37 49.09 -59.21 -89.74
C GLN A 37 49.87 -59.14 -88.43
N LEU A 38 51.20 -59.02 -88.52
CA LEU A 38 52.07 -58.84 -87.34
C LEU A 38 51.79 -57.48 -86.67
N PRO A 39 51.52 -57.44 -85.36
CA PRO A 39 51.29 -56.18 -84.65
C PRO A 39 52.55 -55.31 -84.65
N THR A 40 52.40 -54.00 -84.84
CA THR A 40 53.49 -53.03 -84.68
C THR A 40 53.67 -52.70 -83.20
N GLY A 41 54.69 -53.27 -82.55
CA GLY A 41 55.03 -53.08 -81.14
C GLY A 41 55.62 -54.35 -80.51
N GLU A 42 56.08 -54.28 -79.26
CA GLU A 42 56.46 -55.48 -78.49
C GLU A 42 55.20 -56.13 -77.89
N LEU A 43 54.82 -57.31 -78.39
CA LEU A 43 53.77 -58.14 -77.80
C LEU A 43 54.37 -59.48 -77.39
N SER A 44 54.36 -59.77 -76.09
CA SER A 44 54.74 -61.07 -75.53
C SER A 44 53.47 -61.83 -75.09
N LEU A 45 53.35 -63.10 -75.47
CA LEU A 45 52.26 -63.98 -75.05
C LEU A 45 52.84 -65.08 -74.16
N PHE A 46 52.13 -65.39 -73.08
CA PHE A 46 52.54 -66.45 -72.16
C PHE A 46 51.45 -67.52 -72.08
N ASN A 47 51.83 -68.77 -72.36
CA ASN A 47 50.89 -69.88 -72.31
C ASN A 47 50.62 -70.27 -70.85
N THR A 48 49.35 -70.39 -70.47
CA THR A 48 48.94 -70.83 -69.13
C THR A 48 48.74 -72.35 -69.04
N THR A 49 48.65 -73.06 -70.18
CA THR A 49 48.51 -74.51 -70.20
C THR A 49 49.84 -75.22 -69.88
N THR A 50 49.79 -76.13 -68.92
CA THR A 50 50.93 -76.90 -68.40
C THR A 50 51.55 -77.79 -69.47
N VAL A 51 52.83 -77.56 -69.79
CA VAL A 51 53.69 -78.62 -70.32
C VAL A 51 54.26 -79.36 -69.11
N GLU A 52 53.88 -80.62 -68.90
CA GLU A 52 54.47 -81.47 -67.86
C GLU A 52 55.98 -81.63 -68.11
N THR A 53 56.80 -80.83 -67.43
CA THR A 53 58.25 -81.02 -67.39
C THR A 53 58.60 -81.80 -66.13
N SER A 54 58.93 -83.09 -66.30
CA SER A 54 59.17 -84.12 -65.27
C SER A 54 60.44 -83.91 -64.41
N THR A 55 61.02 -82.71 -64.38
CA THR A 55 62.24 -82.42 -63.62
C THR A 55 62.01 -81.28 -62.64
N ALA A 56 62.26 -81.58 -61.35
CA ALA A 56 62.31 -80.57 -60.30
C ALA A 56 63.51 -79.63 -60.57
N PRO A 57 63.34 -78.30 -60.41
CA PRO A 57 64.43 -77.36 -60.63
C PRO A 57 65.60 -77.64 -59.68
N ARG A 58 66.83 -77.57 -60.18
CA ARG A 58 68.05 -77.65 -59.34
C ARG A 58 68.00 -76.55 -58.27
N LYS A 59 68.56 -76.79 -57.08
CA LYS A 59 68.56 -75.80 -55.96
C LYS A 59 69.20 -74.45 -56.30
N THR A 60 70.04 -74.42 -57.33
CA THR A 60 70.73 -73.23 -57.82
C THR A 60 69.93 -72.49 -58.90
N SER A 61 68.74 -72.96 -59.28
CA SER A 61 67.90 -72.35 -60.31
C SER A 61 67.15 -71.12 -59.81
N LEU A 62 67.05 -70.08 -60.63
CA LEU A 62 66.28 -68.85 -60.38
C LEU A 62 64.80 -69.18 -60.16
N ALA A 63 64.27 -70.26 -60.74
CA ALA A 63 62.91 -70.74 -60.50
C ALA A 63 62.63 -71.07 -59.03
N SER A 64 63.64 -71.40 -58.23
CA SER A 64 63.50 -71.66 -56.79
C SER A 64 63.28 -70.40 -55.95
N LEU A 65 63.66 -69.22 -56.47
CA LEU A 65 63.50 -67.93 -55.82
C LEU A 65 62.18 -67.23 -56.17
N VAL A 66 61.34 -67.89 -56.97
CA VAL A 66 60.09 -67.36 -57.49
C VAL A 66 58.93 -68.27 -57.07
N THR A 67 57.99 -67.69 -56.31
CA THR A 67 56.70 -68.30 -56.01
C THR A 67 55.64 -67.70 -56.91
N ALA A 68 55.16 -68.47 -57.89
CA ALA A 68 54.09 -68.05 -58.78
C ALA A 68 52.93 -69.05 -58.76
N ASN A 69 51.69 -68.53 -58.83
CA ASN A 69 50.49 -69.36 -59.01
C ASN A 69 50.33 -69.89 -60.45
N MET A 70 51.38 -69.78 -61.29
CA MET A 70 51.36 -70.18 -62.70
C MET A 70 52.38 -71.30 -62.92
N PRO A 71 52.07 -72.32 -63.74
CA PRO A 71 52.93 -73.46 -63.94
C PRO A 71 54.23 -73.09 -64.68
N THR A 72 55.36 -73.34 -64.00
CA THR A 72 56.74 -73.47 -64.51
C THR A 72 57.15 -72.54 -65.66
N MET A 73 57.78 -71.42 -65.34
CA MET A 73 58.57 -70.68 -66.31
C MET A 73 59.83 -71.50 -66.66
N VAL A 74 59.76 -72.27 -67.75
CA VAL A 74 60.87 -73.12 -68.24
C VAL A 74 62.17 -72.33 -68.36
N LEU A 75 62.08 -71.07 -68.78
CA LEU A 75 63.21 -70.16 -68.85
C LEU A 75 63.93 -70.01 -67.50
N LEU A 76 63.17 -69.83 -66.40
CA LEU A 76 63.73 -69.69 -65.06
C LEU A 76 64.35 -70.99 -64.51
N LYS A 77 63.96 -72.16 -65.05
CA LYS A 77 64.55 -73.45 -64.65
C LYS A 77 66.00 -73.57 -65.11
N ASN A 78 66.31 -73.08 -66.30
CA ASN A 78 67.63 -73.20 -66.94
C ASN A 78 68.56 -72.01 -66.65
N VAL A 79 68.06 -70.99 -65.95
CA VAL A 79 68.88 -69.91 -65.41
C VAL A 79 69.18 -70.20 -63.95
N HIS A 80 70.46 -70.26 -63.62
CA HIS A 80 70.97 -70.42 -62.27
C HIS A 80 71.30 -69.05 -61.66
N PHE A 81 71.22 -68.94 -60.34
CA PHE A 81 71.60 -67.71 -59.65
C PHE A 81 72.94 -67.90 -58.91
N ALA A 82 73.77 -66.86 -58.93
CA ALA A 82 75.01 -66.82 -58.16
C ALA A 82 75.19 -65.44 -57.52
N PRO A 83 75.50 -65.34 -56.22
CA PRO A 83 75.58 -64.05 -55.51
C PRO A 83 76.82 -63.21 -55.83
N SER A 84 77.70 -63.66 -56.74
CA SER A 84 78.84 -62.87 -57.19
C SER A 84 79.31 -63.31 -58.58
N LEU A 85 79.93 -62.39 -59.32
CA LEU A 85 80.47 -62.66 -60.65
C LEU A 85 81.48 -63.82 -60.65
N ALA A 86 82.33 -63.90 -59.62
CA ALA A 86 83.35 -64.95 -59.50
C ALA A 86 82.72 -66.34 -59.30
N GLN A 87 81.64 -66.43 -58.50
CA GLN A 87 80.90 -67.68 -58.35
C GLN A 87 80.10 -68.02 -59.60
N ALA A 88 79.59 -67.01 -60.31
CA ALA A 88 78.87 -67.20 -61.56
C ALA A 88 79.75 -67.82 -62.65
N THR A 89 81.00 -67.39 -62.77
CA THR A 89 81.96 -67.95 -63.74
C THR A 89 82.35 -69.40 -63.44
N VAL A 90 82.44 -69.78 -62.15
CA VAL A 90 82.73 -71.16 -61.75
C VAL A 90 81.54 -72.06 -62.06
N LEU A 91 80.33 -71.61 -61.73
CA LEU A 91 79.11 -72.35 -62.03
C LEU A 91 78.90 -72.53 -63.55
N LEU A 92 79.24 -71.53 -64.36
CA LEU A 92 79.13 -71.62 -65.82
C LEU A 92 79.92 -72.79 -66.42
N ALA A 93 81.07 -73.15 -65.83
CA ALA A 93 81.93 -74.23 -66.32
C ALA A 93 81.35 -75.64 -66.05
N GLU A 94 80.39 -75.76 -65.12
CA GLU A 94 79.74 -77.03 -64.75
C GLU A 94 78.35 -77.20 -65.38
N LEU A 95 77.89 -76.19 -66.13
CA LEU A 95 76.56 -76.14 -66.73
C LEU A 95 76.56 -76.65 -68.16
N GLU A 96 75.41 -77.14 -68.62
CA GLU A 96 75.24 -77.59 -70.00
C GLU A 96 75.11 -76.38 -70.95
N GLU A 97 75.38 -76.54 -72.25
CA GLU A 97 75.40 -75.43 -73.24
C GLU A 97 74.10 -74.60 -73.32
N HIS A 98 72.99 -75.12 -72.79
CA HIS A 98 71.67 -74.46 -72.75
C HIS A 98 71.31 -73.83 -71.40
N GLU A 99 72.18 -73.92 -70.40
CA GLU A 99 72.03 -73.34 -69.07
C GLU A 99 72.86 -72.03 -68.95
N SER A 100 72.43 -71.11 -68.09
CA SER A 100 73.08 -69.80 -67.91
C SER A 100 73.05 -69.36 -66.44
N VAL A 101 73.87 -68.38 -66.05
CA VAL A 101 73.96 -67.92 -64.66
C VAL A 101 73.75 -66.42 -64.55
N ILE A 102 72.91 -65.97 -63.61
CA ILE A 102 72.67 -64.55 -63.34
C ILE A 102 73.03 -64.16 -61.91
N THR A 103 73.54 -62.94 -61.74
CA THR A 103 73.80 -62.34 -60.42
C THR A 103 72.61 -61.51 -59.91
N ASP A 104 72.59 -61.22 -58.61
CA ASP A 104 71.62 -60.32 -57.97
C ASP A 104 71.68 -58.89 -58.52
N GLU A 105 72.87 -58.45 -58.95
CA GLU A 105 73.09 -57.17 -59.64
C GLU A 105 72.56 -57.14 -61.09
N GLY A 106 72.11 -58.27 -61.65
CA GLY A 106 71.54 -58.36 -63.00
C GLY A 106 72.55 -58.62 -64.12
N VAL A 107 73.73 -59.17 -63.81
CA VAL A 107 74.72 -59.62 -64.81
C VAL A 107 74.44 -61.05 -65.22
N TRP A 108 74.20 -61.29 -66.51
CA TRP A 108 73.77 -62.59 -67.03
C TRP A 108 74.85 -63.22 -67.93
N LEU A 109 75.41 -64.34 -67.50
CA LEU A 109 76.48 -65.09 -68.17
C LEU A 109 75.92 -66.31 -68.89
N HIS A 110 76.36 -66.51 -70.14
CA HIS A 110 76.07 -67.65 -71.00
C HIS A 110 77.39 -68.26 -71.49
N ALA A 111 77.37 -69.49 -72.02
CA ALA A 111 78.56 -70.13 -72.59
C ALA A 111 79.24 -69.26 -73.68
N ASP A 112 78.45 -68.51 -74.43
CA ASP A 112 78.89 -67.74 -75.60
C ASP A 112 79.08 -66.23 -75.34
N GLY A 113 78.77 -65.72 -74.13
CA GLY A 113 78.89 -64.29 -73.83
C GLY A 113 78.31 -63.83 -72.48
N VAL A 114 78.51 -62.55 -72.15
CA VAL A 114 78.02 -61.91 -70.91
C VAL A 114 77.22 -60.66 -71.23
N SER A 115 76.04 -60.53 -70.61
CA SER A 115 75.15 -59.38 -70.73
C SER A 115 75.12 -58.58 -69.42
N PHE A 116 75.39 -57.27 -69.50
CA PHE A 116 75.31 -56.34 -68.37
C PHE A 116 74.01 -55.52 -68.47
N ASN A 117 73.00 -55.89 -67.69
CA ASN A 117 71.73 -55.15 -67.64
C ASN A 117 71.62 -54.37 -66.32
N ALA A 118 72.39 -53.29 -66.22
CA ALA A 118 72.32 -52.37 -65.10
C ALA A 118 71.35 -51.21 -65.42
N HIS A 119 70.08 -51.32 -65.02
CA HIS A 119 69.12 -50.19 -65.02
C HIS A 119 68.97 -49.58 -63.62
N ASP A 120 68.76 -48.26 -63.51
CA ASP A 120 68.61 -47.57 -62.22
C ASP A 120 67.47 -48.16 -61.37
N ALA A 121 67.67 -48.20 -60.05
CA ALA A 121 66.82 -48.92 -59.08
C ALA A 121 65.34 -48.45 -58.99
N GLY A 122 64.96 -47.39 -59.71
CA GLY A 122 63.61 -46.81 -59.68
C GLY A 122 62.59 -47.43 -60.65
N ASP A 123 63.03 -48.18 -61.67
CA ASP A 123 62.15 -48.64 -62.76
C ASP A 123 61.64 -50.09 -62.59
N SER A 124 61.84 -50.71 -61.42
CA SER A 124 61.37 -52.08 -61.18
C SER A 124 59.85 -52.12 -60.96
N ILE A 125 59.14 -52.74 -61.91
CA ILE A 125 57.66 -52.83 -61.92
C ILE A 125 57.13 -53.61 -60.72
N LEU A 126 57.89 -54.62 -60.27
CA LEU A 126 57.54 -55.48 -59.14
C LEU A 126 57.63 -54.75 -57.79
N VAL A 127 58.55 -53.79 -57.66
CA VAL A 127 58.71 -52.97 -56.44
C VAL A 127 57.54 -52.00 -56.31
N LEU A 128 57.16 -51.30 -57.40
CA LEU A 128 56.05 -50.35 -57.44
C LEU A 128 54.69 -51.01 -57.15
N GLU A 129 54.42 -52.22 -57.66
CA GLU A 129 53.16 -52.91 -57.40
C GLU A 129 53.01 -53.31 -55.92
N LYS A 130 54.13 -53.68 -55.27
CA LYS A 130 54.17 -54.00 -53.83
C LYS A 130 53.90 -52.76 -52.97
N GLU A 131 54.47 -51.62 -53.33
CA GLU A 131 54.21 -50.34 -52.64
C GLU A 131 52.76 -49.88 -52.81
N LYS A 132 52.19 -49.97 -54.01
CA LYS A 132 50.78 -49.67 -54.27
C LYS A 132 49.85 -50.51 -53.40
N ARG A 133 50.12 -51.81 -53.27
CA ARG A 133 49.33 -52.70 -52.40
C ARG A 133 49.42 -52.29 -50.93
N LYS A 134 50.61 -51.92 -50.45
CA LYS A 134 50.84 -51.44 -49.08
C LYS A 134 50.05 -50.15 -48.81
N LEU A 135 50.12 -49.17 -49.71
CA LEU A 135 49.39 -47.90 -49.62
C LEU A 135 47.87 -48.11 -49.68
N THR A 136 47.38 -49.02 -50.53
CA THR A 136 45.94 -49.31 -50.64
C THR A 136 45.41 -49.95 -49.35
N GLN A 137 46.18 -50.84 -48.73
CA GLN A 137 45.82 -51.40 -47.41
C GLN A 137 45.82 -50.32 -46.33
N GLN A 138 46.80 -49.42 -46.32
CA GLN A 138 46.85 -48.30 -45.38
C GLN A 138 45.64 -47.36 -45.55
N LEU A 139 45.28 -47.00 -46.78
CA LEU A 139 44.10 -46.21 -47.09
C LEU A 139 42.81 -46.88 -46.60
N SER A 140 42.66 -48.19 -46.81
CA SER A 140 41.48 -48.90 -46.31
C SER A 140 41.37 -48.91 -44.78
N LYS A 141 42.51 -48.99 -44.07
CA LYS A 141 42.56 -48.89 -42.60
C LYS A 141 42.21 -47.48 -42.12
N LEU A 142 42.79 -46.46 -42.77
CA LEU A 142 42.51 -45.06 -42.48
C LEU A 142 41.03 -44.71 -42.70
N ASN A 143 40.44 -45.13 -43.83
CA ASN A 143 39.03 -44.88 -44.12
C ASN A 143 38.09 -45.55 -43.11
N LYS A 144 38.41 -46.78 -42.66
CA LYS A 144 37.67 -47.40 -41.55
C LYS A 144 37.80 -46.61 -40.24
N GLY A 145 39.00 -46.11 -39.93
CA GLY A 145 39.24 -45.25 -38.78
C GLY A 145 38.46 -43.94 -38.84
N ILE A 146 38.43 -43.29 -40.00
CA ILE A 146 37.66 -42.05 -40.24
C ILE A 146 36.17 -42.33 -39.99
N SER A 147 35.60 -43.38 -40.59
CA SER A 147 34.18 -43.70 -40.42
C SER A 147 33.80 -43.99 -38.96
N ILE A 148 34.66 -44.70 -38.20
CA ILE A 148 34.45 -44.94 -36.76
C ILE A 148 34.49 -43.62 -35.98
N ASN A 149 35.46 -42.75 -36.28
CA ASN A 149 35.59 -41.46 -35.60
C ASN A 149 34.44 -40.50 -35.95
N GLU A 150 33.94 -40.52 -37.18
CA GLU A 150 32.77 -39.76 -37.60
C GLU A 150 31.50 -40.20 -36.87
N GLN A 151 31.31 -41.53 -36.69
CA GLN A 151 30.23 -42.08 -35.88
C GLN A 151 30.37 -41.70 -34.39
N ALA A 152 31.58 -41.75 -33.84
CA ALA A 152 31.85 -41.34 -32.46
C ALA A 152 31.63 -39.82 -32.27
N LEU A 153 31.96 -39.01 -33.26
CA LEU A 153 31.74 -37.56 -33.24
C LEU A 153 30.25 -37.22 -33.29
N THR A 154 29.48 -37.93 -34.12
CA THR A 154 28.03 -37.72 -34.20
C THR A 154 27.35 -38.12 -32.90
N SER A 155 27.68 -39.29 -32.33
CA SER A 155 27.11 -39.70 -31.04
C SER A 155 27.50 -38.76 -29.88
N ALA A 156 28.74 -38.25 -29.87
CA ALA A 156 29.17 -37.25 -28.90
C ALA A 156 28.43 -35.91 -29.05
N ARG A 157 28.14 -35.47 -30.29
CA ARG A 157 27.33 -34.27 -30.55
C ARG A 157 25.89 -34.43 -30.09
N ASP A 158 25.27 -35.58 -30.35
CA ASP A 158 23.91 -35.88 -29.90
C ASP A 158 23.83 -35.91 -28.37
N ALA A 159 24.83 -36.54 -27.72
CA ALA A 159 24.93 -36.55 -26.26
C ALA A 159 25.13 -35.14 -25.68
N LEU A 160 25.97 -34.30 -26.32
CA LEU A 160 26.16 -32.91 -25.91
C LEU A 160 24.86 -32.11 -26.03
N MET A 161 24.12 -32.27 -27.13
CA MET A 161 22.85 -31.58 -27.36
C MET A 161 21.78 -31.98 -26.33
N GLU A 162 21.72 -33.26 -25.96
CA GLU A 162 20.87 -33.76 -24.88
C GLU A 162 21.26 -33.14 -23.52
N VAL A 163 22.55 -33.09 -23.19
CA VAL A 163 23.02 -32.48 -21.93
C VAL A 163 22.73 -30.98 -21.89
N GLU A 164 22.96 -30.26 -22.98
CA GLU A 164 22.63 -28.83 -23.08
C GLU A 164 21.13 -28.56 -22.92
N LYS A 165 20.29 -29.45 -23.46
CA LYS A 165 18.84 -29.38 -23.25
C LYS A 165 18.47 -29.56 -21.77
N HIS A 166 19.03 -30.57 -21.11
CA HIS A 166 18.81 -30.78 -19.67
C HIS A 166 19.30 -29.61 -18.82
N VAL A 167 20.45 -29.00 -19.17
CA VAL A 167 20.96 -27.80 -18.48
C VAL A 167 20.02 -26.61 -18.66
N ARG A 168 19.45 -26.41 -19.85
CA ARG A 168 18.46 -25.36 -20.10
C ARG A 168 17.18 -25.58 -19.29
N GLU A 169 16.68 -26.82 -19.26
CA GLU A 169 15.50 -27.19 -18.47
C GLU A 169 15.74 -26.98 -16.97
N LEU A 170 16.89 -27.41 -16.44
CA LEU A 170 17.25 -27.19 -15.04
C LEU A 170 17.38 -25.71 -14.68
N ARG A 171 17.98 -24.89 -15.54
CA ARG A 171 18.07 -23.43 -15.33
C ARG A 171 16.70 -22.76 -15.36
N GLN A 172 15.77 -23.25 -16.18
CA GLN A 172 14.41 -22.74 -16.18
C GLN A 172 13.69 -23.08 -14.88
N VAL A 173 13.81 -24.32 -14.40
CA VAL A 173 13.25 -24.75 -13.10
C VAL A 173 13.87 -23.96 -11.94
N GLU A 174 15.18 -23.74 -11.96
CA GLU A 174 15.87 -22.89 -10.97
C GLU A 174 15.32 -21.45 -11.00
N GLY A 175 15.21 -20.84 -12.19
CA GLY A 175 14.64 -19.49 -12.32
C GLY A 175 13.20 -19.38 -11.82
N ASP A 176 12.37 -20.39 -12.09
CA ASP A 176 10.97 -20.42 -11.64
C ASP A 176 10.86 -20.65 -10.12
N THR A 177 11.71 -21.52 -9.55
CA THR A 177 11.75 -21.72 -8.09
C THR A 177 12.25 -20.48 -7.35
N VAL A 178 13.25 -19.77 -7.87
CA VAL A 178 13.72 -18.49 -7.29
C VAL A 178 12.59 -17.44 -7.30
N LYS A 179 11.81 -17.37 -8.39
CA LYS A 179 10.63 -16.49 -8.44
C LYS A 179 9.58 -16.88 -7.39
N GLN A 180 9.26 -18.16 -7.26
CA GLN A 180 8.32 -18.65 -6.25
C GLN A 180 8.77 -18.33 -4.82
N VAL A 181 10.06 -18.54 -4.51
CA VAL A 181 10.64 -18.19 -3.21
C VAL A 181 10.55 -16.69 -2.97
N SER A 182 10.88 -15.86 -3.95
CA SER A 182 10.79 -14.39 -3.81
C SER A 182 9.35 -13.92 -3.55
N GLN A 183 8.36 -14.53 -4.22
CA GLN A 183 6.94 -14.26 -4.01
C GLN A 183 6.49 -14.66 -2.60
N LEU A 184 6.89 -15.85 -2.13
CA LEU A 184 6.59 -16.31 -0.78
C LEU A 184 7.23 -15.42 0.30
N VAL A 185 8.46 -14.94 0.08
CA VAL A 185 9.13 -14.01 0.99
C VAL A 185 8.39 -12.67 1.06
N MET A 186 7.94 -12.12 -0.08
CA MET A 186 7.13 -10.91 -0.10
C MET A 186 5.79 -11.11 0.63
N GLN A 187 5.09 -12.22 0.37
CA GLN A 187 3.84 -12.55 1.07
C GLN A 187 4.04 -12.71 2.58
N LEU A 188 5.12 -13.37 3.01
CA LEU A 188 5.47 -13.48 4.43
C LEU A 188 5.77 -12.11 5.06
N GLY A 189 6.47 -11.23 4.34
CA GLY A 189 6.73 -9.86 4.78
C GLY A 189 5.44 -9.06 4.98
N GLU A 190 4.52 -9.14 4.02
CA GLU A 190 3.20 -8.49 4.10
C GLU A 190 2.38 -9.02 5.28
N MET A 191 2.32 -10.34 5.46
CA MET A 191 1.60 -10.95 6.57
C MET A 191 2.20 -10.61 7.93
N ARG A 192 3.54 -10.52 8.04
CA ARG A 192 4.21 -10.07 9.26
C ARG A 192 3.87 -8.63 9.59
N SER A 193 3.95 -7.73 8.61
CA SER A 193 3.61 -6.32 8.80
C SER A 193 2.14 -6.14 9.22
N LYS A 194 1.20 -6.87 8.59
CA LYS A 194 -0.21 -6.89 9.02
C LYS A 194 -0.39 -7.40 10.45
N THR A 195 0.38 -8.41 10.85
CA THR A 195 0.32 -8.97 12.20
C THR A 195 0.85 -7.98 13.24
N GLU A 196 1.96 -7.31 12.96
CA GLU A 196 2.53 -6.27 13.82
C GLU A 196 1.58 -5.08 13.98
N GLN A 197 0.98 -4.61 12.88
CA GLN A 197 -0.04 -3.55 12.92
C GLN A 197 -1.27 -3.97 13.74
N ALA A 198 -1.74 -5.21 13.57
CA ALA A 198 -2.87 -5.74 14.34
C ALA A 198 -2.54 -5.84 15.84
N GLN A 199 -1.32 -6.25 16.21
CA GLN A 199 -0.87 -6.31 17.60
C GLN A 199 -0.77 -4.92 18.24
N GLN A 200 -0.21 -3.93 17.52
CA GLN A 200 -0.16 -2.55 18.01
C GLN A 200 -1.56 -1.98 18.22
N ARG A 201 -2.49 -2.27 17.30
CA ARG A 201 -3.87 -1.82 17.43
C ARG A 201 -4.61 -2.52 18.57
N LEU A 202 -4.35 -3.80 18.80
CA LEU A 202 -4.90 -4.52 19.95
C LEU A 202 -4.44 -3.88 21.27
N GLN A 203 -3.14 -3.59 21.41
CA GLN A 203 -2.60 -2.93 22.60
C GLN A 203 -3.21 -1.54 22.84
N GLN A 204 -3.42 -0.76 21.77
CA GLN A 204 -4.11 0.53 21.88
C GLN A 204 -5.55 0.36 22.38
N ILE A 205 -6.30 -0.59 21.80
CA ILE A 205 -7.68 -0.87 22.19
C ILE A 205 -7.76 -1.36 23.65
N GLU A 206 -6.81 -2.18 24.11
CA GLU A 206 -6.75 -2.64 25.50
C GLU A 206 -6.56 -1.46 26.46
N VAL A 207 -5.63 -0.56 26.17
CA VAL A 207 -5.40 0.65 26.99
C VAL A 207 -6.63 1.57 26.98
N GLU A 208 -7.25 1.80 25.82
CA GLU A 208 -8.48 2.59 25.71
C GLU A 208 -9.63 1.95 26.50
N THR A 209 -9.76 0.62 26.46
CA THR A 209 -10.80 -0.11 27.19
C THR A 209 -10.61 0.01 28.70
N GLU A 210 -9.37 -0.09 29.19
CA GLU A 210 -9.05 0.11 30.62
C GLU A 210 -9.36 1.55 31.07
N GLN A 211 -9.04 2.55 30.23
CA GLN A 211 -9.34 3.95 30.52
C GLN A 211 -10.85 4.20 30.58
N LEU A 212 -11.61 3.69 29.60
CA LEU A 212 -13.06 3.83 29.56
C LEU A 212 -13.74 3.10 30.72
N GLN A 213 -13.23 1.94 31.15
CA GLN A 213 -13.75 1.25 32.33
C GLN A 213 -13.50 2.05 33.62
N ALA A 214 -12.32 2.66 33.75
CA ALA A 214 -12.01 3.51 34.90
C ALA A 214 -12.88 4.77 34.94
N GLU A 215 -13.14 5.38 33.78
CA GLU A 215 -14.04 6.53 33.64
C GLU A 215 -15.48 6.17 33.97
N HIS A 216 -16.00 5.08 33.39
CA HIS A 216 -17.33 4.57 33.69
C HIS A 216 -17.52 4.27 35.20
N GLN A 217 -16.50 3.72 35.86
CA GLN A 217 -16.57 3.47 37.30
C GLN A 217 -16.68 4.77 38.09
N ARG A 218 -15.88 5.80 37.76
CA ARG A 218 -15.97 7.13 38.40
C ARG A 218 -17.34 7.77 38.20
N ASP A 219 -17.88 7.68 37.00
CA ASP A 219 -19.19 8.25 36.67
C ASP A 219 -20.31 7.50 37.41
N SER A 220 -20.22 6.18 37.50
CA SER A 220 -21.15 5.37 38.28
C SER A 220 -21.13 5.75 39.77
N ASP A 221 -19.93 5.93 40.35
CA ASP A 221 -19.77 6.34 41.74
C ASP A 221 -20.30 7.77 41.98
N SER A 222 -20.02 8.69 41.05
CA SER A 222 -20.55 10.05 41.06
C SER A 222 -22.08 10.09 40.97
N LEU A 223 -22.67 9.29 40.08
CA LEU A 223 -24.11 9.15 39.93
C LEU A 223 -24.76 8.58 41.20
N ALA A 224 -24.14 7.57 41.82
CA ALA A 224 -24.62 7.00 43.07
C ALA A 224 -24.61 8.04 44.21
N SER A 225 -23.54 8.83 44.33
CA SER A 225 -23.46 9.90 45.32
C SER A 225 -24.51 11.00 45.08
N SER A 226 -24.71 11.40 43.83
CA SER A 226 -25.71 12.40 43.44
C SER A 226 -27.14 11.92 43.75
N ARG A 227 -27.43 10.64 43.49
CA ARG A 227 -28.73 10.02 43.86
C ARG A 227 -28.95 10.02 45.36
N GLN A 228 -27.93 9.76 46.19
CA GLN A 228 -28.05 9.83 47.64
C GLN A 228 -28.34 11.25 48.12
N VAL A 229 -27.69 12.26 47.55
CA VAL A 229 -27.94 13.67 47.87
C VAL A 229 -29.37 14.07 47.53
N ILE A 230 -29.85 13.69 46.34
CA ILE A 230 -31.23 13.97 45.91
C ILE A 230 -32.23 13.27 46.84
N GLN A 231 -32.01 12.01 47.18
CA GLN A 231 -32.89 11.26 48.08
C GLN A 231 -32.97 11.91 49.47
N ALA A 232 -31.83 12.33 50.03
CA ALA A 232 -31.78 13.05 51.30
C ALA A 232 -32.53 14.40 51.23
N ALA A 233 -32.42 15.12 50.10
CA ALA A 233 -33.14 16.36 49.88
C ALA A 233 -34.66 16.14 49.80
N ILE A 234 -35.12 15.08 49.12
CA ILE A 234 -36.54 14.71 49.04
C ILE A 234 -37.09 14.37 50.44
N GLU A 235 -36.37 13.57 51.22
CA GLU A 235 -36.77 13.21 52.58
C GLU A 235 -36.88 14.43 53.49
N GLN A 236 -35.92 15.35 53.38
CA GLN A 236 -35.94 16.60 54.14
C GLN A 236 -37.09 17.51 53.70
N SER A 237 -37.38 17.60 52.39
CA SER A 237 -38.52 18.37 51.88
C SER A 237 -39.85 17.81 52.39
N ALA A 238 -40.03 16.49 52.35
CA ALA A 238 -41.23 15.83 52.88
C ALA A 238 -41.42 16.10 54.38
N LYS A 239 -40.33 16.10 55.16
CA LYS A 239 -40.36 16.43 56.59
C LYS A 239 -40.79 17.89 56.83
N LEU A 240 -40.22 18.84 56.06
CA LEU A 240 -40.58 20.26 56.15
C LEU A 240 -42.04 20.51 55.74
N GLU A 241 -42.53 19.80 54.74
CA GLU A 241 -43.93 19.91 54.30
C GLU A 241 -44.91 19.34 55.34
N GLY A 242 -44.55 18.23 55.99
CA GLY A 242 -45.26 17.71 57.17
C GLY A 242 -45.28 18.70 58.34
N GLN A 243 -44.17 19.39 58.62
CA GLN A 243 -44.12 20.43 59.64
C GLN A 243 -44.99 21.65 59.26
N ARG A 244 -44.94 22.09 58.00
CA ARG A 244 -45.74 23.21 57.50
C ARG A 244 -47.24 22.94 57.66
N THR A 245 -47.69 21.75 57.25
CA THR A 245 -49.10 21.36 57.36
C THR A 245 -49.57 21.31 58.82
N SER A 246 -48.76 20.74 59.73
CA SER A 246 -49.06 20.74 61.17
C SER A 246 -49.14 22.16 61.75
N LEU A 247 -48.18 23.03 61.45
CA LEU A 247 -48.18 24.42 61.89
C LEU A 247 -49.38 25.20 61.32
N GLN A 248 -49.78 24.92 60.08
CA GLN A 248 -50.94 25.55 59.46
C GLN A 248 -52.25 25.12 60.13
N GLN A 249 -52.40 23.84 60.46
CA GLN A 249 -53.53 23.33 61.24
C GLN A 249 -53.58 23.96 62.64
N GLN A 250 -52.44 24.08 63.32
CA GLN A 250 -52.37 24.75 64.62
C GLN A 250 -52.77 26.22 64.52
N ARG A 251 -52.30 26.93 63.48
CA ARG A 251 -52.68 28.32 63.22
C ARG A 251 -54.19 28.46 63.00
N GLU A 252 -54.78 27.60 62.17
CA GLU A 252 -56.23 27.60 61.88
C GLU A 252 -57.04 27.36 63.16
N ALA A 253 -56.64 26.37 63.97
CA ALA A 253 -57.28 26.06 65.24
C ALA A 253 -57.19 27.22 66.24
N LYS A 254 -56.02 27.86 66.36
CA LYS A 254 -55.83 29.04 67.23
C LYS A 254 -56.65 30.24 66.74
N LYS A 255 -56.75 30.44 65.42
CA LYS A 255 -57.57 31.52 64.83
C LYS A 255 -59.06 31.29 65.10
N SER A 256 -59.54 30.07 64.90
CA SER A 256 -60.93 29.69 65.22
C SER A 256 -61.25 29.89 66.70
N ALA A 257 -60.36 29.46 67.60
CA ALA A 257 -60.50 29.67 69.04
C ALA A 257 -60.52 31.16 69.42
N LEU A 258 -59.69 31.99 68.78
CA LEU A 258 -59.70 33.43 68.99
C LEU A 258 -61.03 34.06 68.54
N ASP A 259 -61.56 33.65 67.39
CA ASP A 259 -62.83 34.15 66.87
C ASP A 259 -64.01 33.73 67.75
N THR A 260 -64.02 32.50 68.29
CA THR A 260 -65.04 32.08 69.26
C THR A 260 -64.98 32.91 70.54
N THR A 261 -63.78 33.09 71.12
CA THR A 261 -63.64 33.92 72.34
C THR A 261 -64.02 35.37 72.09
N ARG A 262 -63.72 35.93 70.91
CA ARG A 262 -64.16 37.29 70.54
C ARG A 262 -65.69 37.40 70.47
N ARG A 263 -66.37 36.41 69.89
CA ARG A 263 -67.84 36.36 69.87
C ARG A 263 -68.43 36.24 71.27
N GLU A 264 -67.86 35.40 72.13
CA GLU A 264 -68.29 35.26 73.53
C GLU A 264 -68.12 36.55 74.33
N VAL A 265 -67.00 37.25 74.16
CA VAL A 265 -66.77 38.56 74.78
C VAL A 265 -67.76 39.60 74.26
N HIS A 266 -68.05 39.61 72.95
CA HIS A 266 -69.03 40.52 72.38
C HIS A 266 -70.44 40.25 72.92
N GLY A 267 -70.87 38.98 72.95
CA GLY A 267 -72.17 38.59 73.49
C GLY A 267 -72.29 38.90 74.98
N SER A 268 -71.22 38.69 75.76
CA SER A 268 -71.19 39.05 77.18
C SER A 268 -71.29 40.57 77.40
N ARG A 269 -70.64 41.38 76.54
CA ARG A 269 -70.76 42.85 76.58
C ARG A 269 -72.16 43.32 76.24
N GLU A 270 -72.80 42.75 75.22
CA GLU A 270 -74.19 43.07 74.86
C GLU A 270 -75.17 42.70 75.98
N LEU A 271 -75.00 41.51 76.58
CA LEU A 271 -75.81 41.08 77.72
C LEU A 271 -75.61 42.00 78.94
N THR A 272 -74.36 42.40 79.21
CA THR A 272 -74.06 43.34 80.29
C THR A 272 -74.73 44.69 80.04
N HIS A 273 -74.69 45.19 78.80
CA HIS A 273 -75.33 46.44 78.42
C HIS A 273 -76.86 46.38 78.53
N SER A 274 -77.48 45.28 78.09
CA SER A 274 -78.94 45.10 78.21
C SER A 274 -79.39 44.97 79.67
N LEU A 275 -78.64 44.26 80.50
CA LEU A 275 -78.89 44.18 81.95
C LEU A 275 -78.73 45.54 82.63
N MET A 276 -77.73 46.35 82.25
CA MET A 276 -77.60 47.72 82.76
C MET A 276 -78.81 48.59 82.40
N LEU A 277 -79.29 48.52 81.15
CA LEU A 277 -80.49 49.25 80.72
C LEU A 277 -81.75 48.78 81.47
N GLN A 278 -81.90 47.48 81.70
CA GLN A 278 -82.99 46.92 82.49
C GLN A 278 -82.92 47.37 83.96
N LEU A 279 -81.73 47.36 84.57
CA LEU A 279 -81.52 47.82 85.94
C LEU A 279 -81.90 49.30 86.08
N GLU A 280 -81.49 50.14 85.13
CA GLU A 280 -81.79 51.57 85.14
C GLU A 280 -83.30 51.85 84.95
N SER A 281 -83.95 51.07 84.07
CA SER A 281 -85.41 51.09 83.92
C SER A 281 -86.14 50.64 85.20
N GLN A 282 -85.67 49.59 85.87
CA GLN A 282 -86.26 49.17 87.14
C GLN A 282 -86.02 50.18 88.27
N ARG A 283 -84.85 50.82 88.32
CA ARG A 283 -84.56 51.89 89.27
C ARG A 283 -85.47 53.09 89.06
N SER A 284 -85.68 53.52 87.81
CA SER A 284 -86.59 54.62 87.51
C SER A 284 -88.05 54.28 87.85
N SER A 285 -88.48 53.04 87.58
CA SER A 285 -89.79 52.53 87.98
C SER A 285 -89.95 52.47 89.51
N GLN A 286 -88.93 52.02 90.23
CA GLN A 286 -88.92 52.00 91.69
C GLN A 286 -88.99 53.42 92.27
N ALA A 287 -88.22 54.38 91.73
CA ALA A 287 -88.27 55.77 92.14
C ALA A 287 -89.68 56.37 91.94
N LEU A 288 -90.32 56.07 90.80
CA LEU A 288 -91.70 56.48 90.52
C LEU A 288 -92.71 55.87 91.51
N LEU A 289 -92.55 54.58 91.84
CA LEU A 289 -93.40 53.89 92.81
C LEU A 289 -93.23 54.45 94.23
N VAL A 290 -92.00 54.78 94.64
CA VAL A 290 -91.73 55.43 95.92
C VAL A 290 -92.39 56.81 95.97
N GLN A 291 -92.22 57.63 94.93
CA GLN A 291 -92.86 58.94 94.83
C GLN A 291 -94.40 58.83 94.87
N ASN A 292 -94.97 57.84 94.20
CA ASN A 292 -96.41 57.58 94.24
C ASN A 292 -96.87 57.13 95.64
N ALA A 293 -96.10 56.29 96.33
CA ALA A 293 -96.40 55.87 97.69
C ALA A 293 -96.35 57.04 98.69
N GLU A 294 -95.37 57.94 98.54
CA GLU A 294 -95.29 59.19 99.31
C GLU A 294 -96.51 60.09 99.06
N ALA A 295 -96.89 60.28 97.80
CA ALA A 295 -98.10 61.04 97.44
C ALA A 295 -99.38 60.41 98.00
N VAL A 296 -99.49 59.08 98.03
CA VAL A 296 -100.62 58.37 98.66
C VAL A 296 -100.62 58.55 100.17
N LYS A 297 -99.44 58.53 100.81
CA LYS A 297 -99.28 58.77 102.25
C LYS A 297 -99.71 60.19 102.63
N GLU A 298 -99.31 61.20 101.86
CA GLU A 298 -99.79 62.59 102.04
C GLU A 298 -101.31 62.69 101.84
N ARG A 299 -101.88 62.02 100.84
CA ARG A 299 -103.34 61.97 100.65
C ARG A 299 -104.05 61.31 101.83
N MET A 300 -103.47 60.28 102.44
CA MET A 300 -104.01 59.64 103.63
C MET A 300 -103.94 60.55 104.87
N SER A 301 -102.87 61.32 105.05
CA SER A 301 -102.80 62.29 106.17
C SER A 301 -103.84 63.39 105.99
N LEU A 302 -103.96 63.94 104.79
CA LEU A 302 -105.00 64.92 104.45
C LEU A 302 -106.43 64.38 104.64
N ALA A 303 -106.67 63.10 104.35
CA ALA A 303 -107.96 62.46 104.59
C ALA A 303 -108.24 62.23 106.08
N SER A 304 -107.21 61.93 106.87
CA SER A 304 -107.28 61.82 108.33
C SER A 304 -107.58 63.17 108.99
N ASP A 305 -106.93 64.24 108.52
CA ASP A 305 -107.17 65.60 108.99
C ASP A 305 -108.61 66.05 108.69
N LYS A 306 -109.14 65.69 107.51
CA LYS A 306 -110.54 65.93 107.14
C LYS A 306 -111.55 65.13 107.95
N LEU A 307 -111.23 63.90 108.36
CA LEU A 307 -112.08 63.12 109.27
C LEU A 307 -112.18 63.77 110.66
N ALA A 308 -111.07 64.34 111.15
CA ALA A 308 -111.07 65.13 112.38
C ALA A 308 -111.87 66.44 112.24
N GLU A 309 -111.79 67.09 111.06
CA GLU A 309 -112.57 68.29 110.73
C GLU A 309 -114.08 68.01 110.65
N PHE A 310 -114.49 66.86 110.07
CA PHE A 310 -115.90 66.47 109.99
C PHE A 310 -116.52 66.04 111.33
N GLN A 311 -115.73 65.56 112.29
CA GLN A 311 -116.20 65.34 113.66
C GLN A 311 -116.39 66.65 114.44
N ALA A 312 -115.68 67.72 114.08
CA ALA A 312 -115.85 69.05 114.68
C ALA A 312 -117.02 69.85 114.08
N GLN A 313 -117.49 69.51 112.87
CA GLN A 313 -118.58 70.22 112.17
C GLN A 313 -120.01 69.69 112.42
N ILE A 314 -120.20 68.69 113.29
CA ILE A 314 -121.55 68.18 113.67
C ILE A 314 -122.21 69.04 114.80
N ASN A 315 -121.53 70.09 115.28
CA ASN A 315 -122.09 71.08 116.21
C ASN A 315 -122.04 72.50 115.61
N LEU A 316 -122.98 72.86 114.72
CA LEU A 316 -123.68 74.15 114.69
C LEU A 316 -124.52 74.29 113.39
N SER A 317 -125.83 74.45 113.61
CA SER A 317 -126.87 75.22 112.91
C SER A 317 -126.79 75.57 111.41
N ASP A 318 -127.84 75.10 110.72
CA ASP A 318 -128.84 75.85 109.92
C ASP A 318 -128.43 76.91 108.87
N GLU A 319 -128.76 76.55 107.62
CA GLU A 319 -129.42 77.33 106.54
C GLU A 319 -128.71 78.55 105.88
N PRO A 320 -129.19 79.07 104.72
CA PRO A 320 -130.04 78.49 103.66
C PRO A 320 -129.56 78.73 102.20
N LEU A 321 -130.31 78.07 101.30
CA LEU A 321 -130.44 78.05 99.82
C LEU A 321 -130.15 79.28 98.91
N GLY A 322 -129.35 80.28 99.29
CA GLY A 322 -128.98 81.40 98.38
C GLY A 322 -127.79 81.13 97.44
N ALA A 323 -126.86 80.26 97.85
CA ALA A 323 -125.57 80.06 97.17
C ALA A 323 -125.64 79.19 95.89
N LEU A 324 -126.72 78.44 95.70
CA LEU A 324 -126.82 77.46 94.61
C LEU A 324 -127.07 78.10 93.23
N GLN A 325 -127.63 79.32 93.19
CA GLN A 325 -127.89 80.03 91.93
C GLN A 325 -126.64 80.76 91.38
N ALA A 326 -125.68 81.14 92.23
CA ALA A 326 -124.41 81.75 91.80
C ALA A 326 -123.42 80.71 91.20
N SER A 327 -123.48 79.46 91.68
CA SER A 327 -122.65 78.35 91.21
C SER A 327 -122.94 77.97 89.75
N LEU A 328 -124.20 78.06 89.32
CA LEU A 328 -124.60 77.73 87.94
C LEU A 328 -124.02 78.70 86.90
N ALA A 329 -123.97 80.01 87.23
CA ALA A 329 -123.38 81.03 86.36
C ALA A 329 -121.85 80.89 86.24
N ALA A 330 -121.17 80.47 87.32
CA ALA A 330 -119.74 80.20 87.30
C ALA A 330 -119.38 78.97 86.44
N GLY A 331 -120.24 77.93 86.44
CA GLY A 331 -120.04 76.72 85.64
C GLY A 331 -120.09 76.97 84.13
N LEU A 332 -121.01 77.82 83.66
CA LEU A 332 -121.13 78.18 82.24
C LEU A 332 -119.91 78.98 81.73
N LYS A 333 -119.36 79.88 82.55
CA LYS A 333 -118.14 80.64 82.21
C LYS A 333 -116.91 79.74 82.13
N LYS A 334 -116.82 78.74 83.00
CA LYS A 334 -115.73 77.76 83.03
C LYS A 334 -115.75 76.85 81.80
N ARG A 335 -116.93 76.52 81.27
CA ARG A 335 -117.08 75.74 80.04
C ARG A 335 -116.52 76.48 78.81
N GLN A 336 -116.83 77.77 78.68
CA GLN A 336 -116.29 78.60 77.57
C GLN A 336 -114.76 78.73 77.61
N GLN A 337 -114.17 78.84 78.80
CA GLN A 337 -112.71 78.87 78.95
C GLN A 337 -112.05 77.57 78.51
N VAL A 338 -112.59 76.42 78.94
CA VAL A 338 -112.06 75.10 78.56
C VAL A 338 -112.21 74.85 77.05
N GLU A 339 -113.28 75.33 76.43
CA GLU A 339 -113.51 75.20 74.99
C GLU A 339 -112.51 76.03 74.17
N ALA A 340 -112.15 77.23 74.66
CA ALA A 340 -111.08 78.05 74.08
C ALA A 340 -109.68 77.43 74.27
N ASP A 341 -109.40 76.88 75.45
CA ASP A 341 -108.13 76.20 75.73
C ASP A 341 -107.96 74.94 74.87
N LEU A 342 -109.04 74.19 74.65
CA LEU A 342 -109.03 73.00 73.79
C LEU A 342 -108.72 73.35 72.33
N LEU A 343 -109.27 74.45 71.82
CA LEU A 343 -108.95 74.96 70.48
C LEU A 343 -107.48 75.40 70.40
N GLY A 344 -106.95 76.08 71.43
CA GLY A 344 -105.55 76.47 71.49
C GLY A 344 -104.58 75.28 71.54
N ILE A 345 -104.94 74.21 72.26
CA ILE A 345 -104.14 72.98 72.33
C ILE A 345 -104.19 72.22 71.00
N ARG A 346 -105.35 72.17 70.33
CA ARG A 346 -105.46 71.55 68.99
C ARG A 346 -104.61 72.27 67.95
N ALA A 347 -104.64 73.60 67.92
CA ALA A 347 -103.78 74.37 67.02
C ALA A 347 -102.28 74.13 67.28
N LYS A 348 -101.87 74.00 68.55
CA LYS A 348 -100.49 73.64 68.90
C LYS A 348 -100.14 72.22 68.50
N ALA A 349 -101.05 71.26 68.66
CA ALA A 349 -100.84 69.87 68.25
C ALA A 349 -100.67 69.75 66.73
N GLU A 350 -101.53 70.41 65.94
CA GLU A 350 -101.43 70.46 64.49
C GLU A 350 -100.12 71.12 64.01
N ALA A 351 -99.71 72.23 64.64
CA ALA A 351 -98.43 72.87 64.34
C ALA A 351 -97.24 71.94 64.64
N THR A 352 -97.29 71.20 65.75
CA THR A 352 -96.23 70.26 66.13
C THR A 352 -96.19 69.07 65.17
N GLU A 353 -97.35 68.57 64.74
CA GLU A 353 -97.44 67.48 63.77
C GLU A 353 -96.90 67.90 62.39
N HIS A 354 -97.13 69.15 61.97
CA HIS A 354 -96.53 69.70 60.76
C HIS A 354 -95.01 69.75 60.86
N VAL A 355 -94.46 70.23 61.98
CA VAL A 355 -93.01 70.26 62.23
C VAL A 355 -92.41 68.84 62.23
N ILE A 356 -93.09 67.86 62.81
CA ILE A 356 -92.66 66.46 62.79
C ILE A 356 -92.60 65.93 61.36
N ARG A 357 -93.62 66.22 60.53
CA ARG A 357 -93.64 65.78 59.11
C ARG A 357 -92.50 66.43 58.32
N GLU A 358 -92.24 67.71 58.50
CA GLU A 358 -91.11 68.40 57.85
C GLU A 358 -89.75 67.83 58.27
N LEU A 359 -89.56 67.59 59.58
CA LEU A 359 -88.32 67.00 60.10
C LEU A 359 -88.14 65.56 59.63
N THR A 360 -89.22 64.79 59.49
CA THR A 360 -89.19 63.42 58.97
C THR A 360 -88.80 63.41 57.48
N ALA A 361 -89.36 64.32 56.68
CA ALA A 361 -88.99 64.49 55.28
C ALA A 361 -87.51 64.90 55.13
N LYS A 362 -87.03 65.85 55.94
CA LYS A 362 -85.61 66.23 55.99
C LYS A 362 -84.70 65.08 56.41
N ARG A 363 -85.12 64.27 57.40
CA ARG A 363 -84.37 63.10 57.84
C ARG A 363 -84.22 62.10 56.69
N GLN A 364 -85.32 61.78 56.00
CA GLN A 364 -85.32 60.83 54.88
C GLN A 364 -84.46 61.32 53.71
N GLN A 365 -84.51 62.61 53.38
CA GLN A 365 -83.65 63.21 52.36
C GLN A 365 -82.17 63.13 52.75
N THR A 366 -81.83 63.41 54.00
CA THR A 366 -80.45 63.34 54.50
C THR A 366 -79.95 61.89 54.53
N GLU A 367 -80.82 60.95 54.91
CA GLU A 367 -80.53 59.51 54.95
C GLU A 367 -80.24 58.97 53.54
N GLN A 368 -80.99 59.42 52.53
CA GLN A 368 -80.74 59.10 51.12
C GLN A 368 -79.41 59.69 50.62
N GLN A 369 -79.08 60.93 50.99
CA GLN A 369 -77.79 61.56 50.64
C GLN A 369 -76.60 60.85 51.29
N VAL A 370 -76.74 60.41 52.55
CA VAL A 370 -75.71 59.62 53.24
C VAL A 370 -75.52 58.26 52.57
N GLN A 371 -76.61 57.62 52.13
CA GLN A 371 -76.53 56.35 51.42
C GLN A 371 -75.81 56.50 50.06
N GLN A 372 -76.14 57.54 49.29
CA GLN A 372 -75.45 57.83 48.02
C GLN A 372 -73.96 58.09 48.25
N ALA A 373 -73.61 58.92 49.25
CA ALA A 373 -72.21 59.22 49.56
C ALA A 373 -71.43 57.97 50.02
N ARG A 374 -72.09 57.00 50.67
CA ARG A 374 -71.47 55.71 51.02
C ARG A 374 -71.21 54.85 49.79
N GLU A 375 -72.15 54.80 48.86
CA GLU A 375 -71.99 54.06 47.60
C GLU A 375 -70.85 54.66 46.77
N ASP A 376 -70.83 55.99 46.60
CA ASP A 376 -69.76 56.69 45.88
C ASP A 376 -68.39 56.46 46.54
N ALA A 377 -68.31 56.49 47.87
CA ALA A 377 -67.08 56.22 48.61
C ALA A 377 -66.61 54.77 48.45
N LEU A 378 -67.54 53.80 48.40
CA LEU A 378 -67.22 52.40 48.21
C LEU A 378 -66.69 52.15 46.79
N THR A 379 -67.32 52.75 45.77
CA THR A 379 -66.86 52.67 44.38
C THR A 379 -65.46 53.27 44.23
N ALA A 380 -65.24 54.48 44.76
CA ALA A 380 -63.90 55.10 44.73
C ALA A 380 -62.84 54.26 45.46
N GLN A 381 -63.22 53.55 46.52
CA GLN A 381 -62.32 52.66 47.25
C GLN A 381 -61.98 51.39 46.45
N VAL A 382 -62.93 50.83 45.71
CA VAL A 382 -62.70 49.70 44.79
C VAL A 382 -61.81 50.13 43.63
N ASP A 383 -62.10 51.26 42.98
CA ASP A 383 -61.29 51.79 41.88
C ASP A 383 -59.84 52.06 42.34
N HIS A 384 -59.67 52.62 43.55
CA HIS A 384 -58.35 52.83 44.13
C HIS A 384 -57.61 51.50 44.38
N GLN A 385 -58.31 50.47 44.85
CA GLN A 385 -57.72 49.14 45.02
C GLN A 385 -57.34 48.52 43.67
N GLU A 386 -58.16 48.65 42.64
CA GLU A 386 -57.87 48.14 41.30
C GLU A 386 -56.61 48.80 40.73
N VAL A 387 -56.53 50.14 40.78
CA VAL A 387 -55.35 50.89 40.34
C VAL A 387 -54.10 50.49 41.15
N ARG A 388 -54.25 50.26 42.46
CA ARG A 388 -53.14 49.85 43.33
C ARG A 388 -52.64 48.45 42.99
N VAL A 389 -53.54 47.49 42.78
CA VAL A 389 -53.19 46.13 42.35
C VAL A 389 -52.51 46.18 40.99
N ARG A 390 -53.07 46.90 40.03
CA ARG A 390 -52.50 47.04 38.68
C ARG A 390 -51.11 47.68 38.69
N LYS A 391 -50.91 48.73 39.50
CA LYS A 391 -49.58 49.31 39.75
C LYS A 391 -48.62 48.28 40.32
N GLN A 392 -49.06 47.50 41.31
CA GLN A 392 -48.22 46.51 41.96
C GLN A 392 -47.84 45.37 41.00
N THR A 393 -48.79 44.87 40.20
CA THR A 393 -48.52 43.88 39.16
C THR A 393 -47.50 44.38 38.13
N LEU A 394 -47.60 45.65 37.70
CA LEU A 394 -46.62 46.25 36.80
C LEU A 394 -45.22 46.36 37.44
N VAL A 395 -45.15 46.73 38.72
CA VAL A 395 -43.87 46.79 39.45
C VAL A 395 -43.27 45.39 39.63
N GLU A 396 -44.09 44.38 39.95
CA GLU A 396 -43.65 42.99 40.08
C GLU A 396 -43.15 42.45 38.73
N GLN A 397 -43.83 42.73 37.62
CA GLN A 397 -43.39 42.37 36.26
C GLN A 397 -42.05 43.03 35.88
N LEU A 398 -41.85 44.29 36.26
CA LEU A 398 -40.56 44.98 36.04
C LEU A 398 -39.44 44.37 36.88
N GLN A 399 -39.73 44.00 38.13
CA GLN A 399 -38.77 43.30 39.00
C GLN A 399 -38.40 41.91 38.47
N GLU A 400 -39.37 41.14 37.98
CA GLU A 400 -39.12 39.84 37.32
C GLU A 400 -38.26 39.98 36.06
N ALA A 401 -38.44 41.08 35.30
CA ALA A 401 -37.59 41.41 34.16
C ALA A 401 -36.20 41.95 34.55
N GLY A 402 -35.92 42.12 35.86
CA GLY A 402 -34.64 42.60 36.38
C GLY A 402 -34.40 44.11 36.21
N VAL A 403 -35.47 44.90 36.00
CA VAL A 403 -35.39 46.34 35.74
C VAL A 403 -36.02 47.12 36.90
N GLU A 404 -35.30 48.11 37.44
CA GLU A 404 -35.85 49.00 38.47
C GLU A 404 -36.74 50.10 37.85
N LEU A 405 -37.90 50.35 38.47
CA LEU A 405 -38.91 51.33 38.02
C LEU A 405 -38.35 52.76 37.91
N SER A 406 -37.43 53.14 38.82
CA SER A 406 -36.80 54.46 38.82
C SER A 406 -35.97 54.69 37.57
N ASP A 407 -35.25 53.67 37.13
CA ASP A 407 -34.35 53.77 35.98
C ASP A 407 -35.16 53.80 34.69
N THR A 408 -36.22 52.97 34.62
CA THR A 408 -37.12 52.97 33.45
C THR A 408 -37.88 54.27 33.26
N LEU A 409 -38.30 54.93 34.35
CA LEU A 409 -38.94 56.25 34.27
C LEU A 409 -37.95 57.37 33.90
N SER A 410 -36.68 57.21 34.27
CA SER A 410 -35.61 58.18 33.96
C SER A 410 -35.19 58.10 32.49
N ASP A 411 -35.18 56.89 31.93
CA ASP A 411 -34.82 56.62 30.54
C ASP A 411 -36.02 56.74 29.57
N LEU A 412 -37.23 56.99 30.09
CA LEU A 412 -38.44 57.13 29.27
C LEU A 412 -38.37 58.43 28.43
N PRO A 413 -38.36 58.35 27.09
CA PRO A 413 -38.35 59.55 26.25
C PRO A 413 -39.63 60.37 26.45
N GLU A 414 -39.54 61.71 26.45
CA GLU A 414 -40.73 62.59 26.57
C GLU A 414 -41.78 62.37 25.46
N GLN A 415 -41.38 61.76 24.34
CA GLN A 415 -42.23 61.43 23.19
C GLN A 415 -42.68 59.96 23.18
N ALA A 416 -42.54 59.23 24.29
CA ALA A 416 -42.91 57.82 24.38
C ALA A 416 -44.41 57.61 24.07
N ASN A 417 -44.68 56.75 23.08
CA ASN A 417 -46.03 56.41 22.65
C ASN A 417 -46.21 54.88 22.67
N ASP A 418 -47.09 54.42 23.55
CA ASP A 418 -47.40 52.99 23.73
C ASP A 418 -47.78 52.29 22.41
N LEU A 419 -48.61 52.95 21.58
CA LEU A 419 -49.07 52.36 20.32
C LEU A 419 -47.91 52.16 19.33
N GLU A 420 -46.97 53.11 19.27
CA GLU A 420 -45.82 53.01 18.37
C GLU A 420 -44.83 51.94 18.84
N TRP A 421 -44.61 51.83 20.15
CA TRP A 421 -43.74 50.81 20.73
C TRP A 421 -44.32 49.40 20.58
N GLN A 422 -45.63 49.23 20.77
CA GLN A 422 -46.30 47.95 20.48
C GLN A 422 -46.16 47.57 19.01
N GLN A 423 -46.27 48.53 18.08
CA GLN A 423 -46.01 48.26 16.66
C GLN A 423 -44.55 47.91 16.38
N GLN A 424 -43.59 48.56 17.05
CA GLN A 424 -42.17 48.23 16.93
C GLN A 424 -41.86 46.83 17.46
N VAL A 425 -42.40 46.47 18.63
CA VAL A 425 -42.29 45.12 19.20
C VAL A 425 -42.90 44.08 18.27
N ALA A 426 -44.09 44.35 17.70
CA ALA A 426 -44.72 43.45 16.74
C ALA A 426 -43.88 43.29 15.46
N ARG A 427 -43.32 44.38 14.91
CA ARG A 427 -42.41 44.32 13.75
C ARG A 427 -41.12 43.57 14.06
N LEU A 428 -40.53 43.78 15.24
CA LEU A 428 -39.34 43.06 15.68
C LEU A 428 -39.62 41.57 15.88
N ALA A 429 -40.77 41.23 16.47
CA ALA A 429 -41.20 39.83 16.59
C ALA A 429 -41.39 39.18 15.22
N GLU A 430 -41.98 39.88 14.25
CA GLU A 430 -42.11 39.40 12.87
C GLU A 430 -40.75 39.27 12.17
N GLN A 431 -39.80 40.17 12.43
CA GLN A 431 -38.42 40.08 11.93
C GLN A 431 -37.67 38.89 12.54
N ILE A 432 -37.87 38.62 13.84
CA ILE A 432 -37.30 37.46 14.53
C ILE A 432 -37.89 36.17 13.96
N ASP A 433 -39.21 36.12 13.75
CA ASP A 433 -39.88 34.95 13.17
C ASP A 433 -39.43 34.67 11.73
N ARG A 434 -39.15 35.72 10.95
CA ARG A 434 -38.57 35.62 9.59
C ARG A 434 -37.14 35.06 9.55
N LEU A 435 -36.37 35.16 10.63
CA LEU A 435 -35.05 34.50 10.72
C LEU A 435 -35.18 32.97 10.77
N GLY A 436 -36.39 32.46 11.04
CA GLY A 436 -36.69 31.04 11.11
C GLY A 436 -36.10 30.39 12.37
N SER A 437 -36.16 29.06 12.42
CA SER A 437 -35.58 28.31 13.53
C SER A 437 -34.06 28.47 13.54
N ILE A 438 -33.54 29.16 14.56
CA ILE A 438 -32.10 29.31 14.77
C ILE A 438 -31.52 27.91 15.07
N ASN A 439 -30.63 27.44 14.21
CA ASN A 439 -29.96 26.16 14.38
C ASN A 439 -28.88 26.30 15.48
N LEU A 440 -29.25 26.07 16.73
CA LEU A 440 -28.33 26.15 17.87
C LEU A 440 -27.21 25.09 17.79
N THR A 441 -27.47 23.97 17.10
CA THR A 441 -26.49 22.92 16.80
C THR A 441 -25.40 23.36 15.81
N ALA A 442 -25.57 24.49 15.11
CA ALA A 442 -24.56 24.98 14.15
C ALA A 442 -23.24 25.39 14.82
N ILE A 443 -23.26 25.75 16.11
CA ILE A 443 -22.05 26.12 16.86
C ILE A 443 -21.20 24.87 17.10
N GLU A 444 -21.81 23.80 17.59
CA GLU A 444 -21.16 22.50 17.81
C GLU A 444 -20.71 21.87 16.48
N GLU A 445 -21.53 21.95 15.43
CA GLU A 445 -21.14 21.51 14.08
C GLU A 445 -19.96 22.31 13.54
N PHE A 446 -19.93 23.63 13.74
CA PHE A 446 -18.80 24.47 13.32
C PHE A 446 -17.52 24.08 14.04
N GLU A 447 -17.56 23.90 15.36
CA GLU A 447 -16.41 23.45 16.15
C GLU A 447 -15.89 22.10 15.64
N THR A 448 -16.79 21.12 15.49
CA THR A 448 -16.45 19.78 15.00
C THR A 448 -15.85 19.81 13.58
N GLN A 449 -16.44 20.59 12.66
CA GLN A 449 -15.91 20.73 11.30
C GLN A 449 -14.60 21.51 11.25
N SER A 450 -14.41 22.49 12.15
CA SER A 450 -13.17 23.27 12.25
C SER A 450 -12.01 22.41 12.75
N GLU A 451 -12.24 21.55 13.75
CA GLU A 451 -11.28 20.54 14.20
C GLU A 451 -10.92 19.57 13.07
N ARG A 452 -11.94 19.04 12.39
CA ARG A 452 -11.74 18.14 11.24
C ARG A 452 -10.94 18.79 10.13
N LYS A 453 -11.22 20.06 9.81
CA LYS A 453 -10.46 20.83 8.81
C LYS A 453 -9.01 20.96 9.24
N THR A 454 -8.76 21.35 10.48
CA THR A 454 -7.39 21.54 11.01
C THR A 454 -6.60 20.24 10.95
N TYR A 455 -7.23 19.12 11.30
CA TYR A 455 -6.64 17.79 11.17
C TYR A 455 -6.29 17.45 9.70
N LEU A 456 -7.23 17.63 8.77
CA LEU A 456 -7.00 17.35 7.35
C LEU A 456 -5.94 18.26 6.73
N ASP A 457 -5.90 19.53 7.12
CA ASP A 457 -4.88 20.48 6.67
C ASP A 457 -3.49 20.04 7.14
N SER A 458 -3.35 19.56 8.39
CA SER A 458 -2.08 19.02 8.90
C SER A 458 -1.62 17.76 8.16
N GLN A 459 -2.53 16.83 7.85
CA GLN A 459 -2.20 15.64 7.07
C GLN A 459 -1.79 15.99 5.64
N ARG A 460 -2.46 16.98 5.04
CA ARG A 460 -2.11 17.47 3.70
C ARG A 460 -0.72 18.07 3.67
N GLU A 461 -0.38 18.89 4.66
CA GLU A 461 0.97 19.49 4.76
C GLU A 461 2.06 18.43 4.89
N ASP A 462 1.84 17.40 5.72
CA ASP A 462 2.79 16.30 5.90
C ASP A 462 2.99 15.50 4.60
N LEU A 463 1.90 15.16 3.90
CA LEU A 463 1.96 14.48 2.60
C LEU A 463 2.69 15.31 1.54
N VAL A 464 2.43 16.62 1.48
CA VAL A 464 3.10 17.52 0.54
C VAL A 464 4.59 17.64 0.87
N ALA A 465 4.95 17.69 2.15
CA ALA A 465 6.35 17.72 2.59
C ALA A 465 7.07 16.40 2.24
N ALA A 466 6.42 15.26 2.46
CA ALA A 466 6.95 13.95 2.10
C ALA A 466 7.15 13.81 0.58
N LEU A 467 6.16 14.24 -0.21
CA LEU A 467 6.25 14.24 -1.68
C LEU A 467 7.42 15.09 -2.18
N LYS A 468 7.57 16.31 -1.65
CA LYS A 468 8.70 17.19 -1.98
C LYS A 468 10.04 16.55 -1.61
N THR A 469 10.11 15.86 -0.47
CA THR A 469 11.32 15.15 -0.05
C THR A 469 11.67 14.03 -1.02
N LEU A 470 10.69 13.24 -1.44
CA LEU A 470 10.86 12.17 -2.44
C LEU A 470 11.31 12.73 -3.80
N GLU A 471 10.68 13.80 -4.28
CA GLU A 471 11.07 14.47 -5.53
C GLU A 471 12.53 14.96 -5.47
N THR A 472 12.94 15.60 -4.38
CA THR A 472 14.34 16.03 -4.22
C THR A 472 15.32 14.86 -4.14
N ALA A 473 14.91 13.72 -3.57
CA ALA A 473 15.73 12.52 -3.54
C ALA A 473 15.89 11.91 -4.95
N ILE A 474 14.79 11.85 -5.73
CA ILE A 474 14.82 11.41 -7.13
C ILE A 474 15.72 12.31 -7.96
N GLU A 475 15.57 13.64 -7.87
CA GLU A 475 16.44 14.57 -8.58
C GLU A 475 17.92 14.39 -8.24
N LYS A 476 18.23 14.09 -6.98
CA LYS A 476 19.60 13.86 -6.53
C LYS A 476 20.15 12.56 -7.13
N ILE A 477 19.36 11.48 -7.10
CA ILE A 477 19.72 10.19 -7.70
C ILE A 477 19.90 10.33 -9.21
N ASP A 478 19.03 11.07 -9.89
CA ASP A 478 19.14 11.31 -11.33
C ASP A 478 20.38 12.11 -11.69
N LYS A 479 20.69 13.17 -10.92
CA LYS A 479 21.93 13.95 -11.11
C LYS A 479 23.18 13.08 -10.92
N GLU A 480 23.20 12.25 -9.89
CA GLU A 480 24.32 11.36 -9.60
C GLU A 480 24.45 10.26 -10.65
N SER A 481 23.34 9.69 -11.10
CA SER A 481 23.29 8.68 -12.17
C SER A 481 23.76 9.25 -13.51
N ARG A 482 23.30 10.45 -13.90
CA ARG A 482 23.76 11.16 -15.10
C ARG A 482 25.25 11.47 -15.04
N PHE A 483 25.74 11.91 -13.87
CA PHE A 483 27.16 12.18 -13.68
C PHE A 483 28.01 10.91 -13.81
N LEU A 484 27.61 9.83 -13.12
CA LEU A 484 28.33 8.57 -13.15
C LEU A 484 28.31 7.96 -14.56
N PHE A 485 27.15 7.93 -15.23
CA PHE A 485 27.04 7.46 -16.61
C PHE A 485 27.91 8.26 -17.56
N LYS A 486 27.89 9.60 -17.49
CA LYS A 486 28.74 10.43 -18.34
C LYS A 486 30.22 10.17 -18.08
N GLN A 487 30.60 10.05 -16.81
CA GLN A 487 31.99 9.78 -16.44
C GLN A 487 32.46 8.40 -16.94
N THR A 488 31.62 7.36 -16.85
CA THR A 488 31.96 6.03 -17.35
C THR A 488 31.96 6.00 -18.88
N PHE A 489 30.98 6.63 -19.53
CA PHE A 489 30.92 6.78 -20.98
C PHE A 489 32.16 7.47 -21.55
N ASP A 490 32.56 8.61 -20.98
CA ASP A 490 33.74 9.37 -21.45
C ASP A 490 35.04 8.56 -21.26
N LYS A 491 35.17 7.84 -20.15
CA LYS A 491 36.33 6.97 -19.88
C LYS A 491 36.39 5.78 -20.83
N VAL A 492 35.26 5.10 -21.07
CA VAL A 492 35.19 3.97 -22.03
C VAL A 492 35.44 4.47 -23.45
N ASN A 493 34.90 5.63 -23.83
CA ASN A 493 35.13 6.22 -25.15
C ASN A 493 36.62 6.55 -25.36
N ALA A 494 37.28 7.17 -24.37
CA ALA A 494 38.71 7.45 -24.44
C ALA A 494 39.56 6.17 -24.51
N GLY A 495 39.19 5.12 -23.76
CA GLY A 495 39.83 3.81 -23.83
C GLY A 495 39.67 3.17 -25.21
N PHE A 496 38.48 3.28 -25.80
CA PHE A 496 38.14 2.76 -27.11
C PHE A 496 38.90 3.48 -28.23
N GLU A 497 38.93 4.82 -28.21
CA GLU A 497 39.70 5.67 -29.13
C GLU A 497 41.20 5.37 -29.09
N ARG A 498 41.75 5.01 -27.92
CA ARG A 498 43.16 4.67 -27.76
C ARG A 498 43.50 3.26 -28.22
N ARG A 499 42.61 2.28 -27.99
CA ARG A 499 42.86 0.85 -28.26
C ARG A 499 42.56 0.46 -29.71
N PHE A 500 41.57 1.09 -30.33
CA PHE A 500 41.18 0.79 -31.71
C PHE A 500 42.35 0.95 -32.71
N PRO A 501 43.14 2.05 -32.70
CA PRO A 501 44.27 2.20 -33.62
C PRO A 501 45.39 1.20 -33.38
N LYS A 502 45.60 0.74 -32.14
CA LYS A 502 46.61 -0.29 -31.82
C LYS A 502 46.27 -1.62 -32.49
N LEU A 503 44.99 -2.00 -32.49
CA LEU A 503 44.52 -3.24 -33.13
C LEU A 503 44.50 -3.13 -34.66
N PHE A 504 44.08 -1.98 -35.21
CA PHE A 504 43.92 -1.79 -36.66
C PHE A 504 45.15 -1.19 -37.37
N GLY A 505 46.22 -0.83 -36.64
CA GLY A 505 47.42 -0.23 -37.22
C GLY A 505 47.18 1.20 -37.73
N GLY A 506 46.15 1.86 -37.18
CA GLY A 506 45.58 3.12 -37.66
C GLY A 506 44.05 3.12 -37.60
N GLY A 507 43.41 4.18 -38.10
CA GLY A 507 41.95 4.34 -38.03
C GLY A 507 41.46 5.00 -36.74
N HIS A 508 40.16 5.24 -36.65
CA HIS A 508 39.52 5.90 -35.51
C HIS A 508 38.19 5.24 -35.18
N ALA A 509 37.87 5.10 -33.90
CA ALA A 509 36.56 4.65 -33.46
C ALA A 509 36.16 5.39 -32.19
N TYR A 510 34.87 5.70 -32.08
CA TYR A 510 34.30 6.44 -30.95
C TYR A 510 32.86 5.98 -30.70
N LEU A 511 32.36 6.24 -29.51
CA LEU A 511 30.99 6.01 -29.09
C LEU A 511 30.16 7.27 -29.32
N GLN A 512 28.96 7.10 -29.87
CA GLN A 512 28.02 8.19 -30.11
C GLN A 512 26.69 7.92 -29.42
N GLN A 513 26.18 8.91 -28.70
CA GLN A 513 24.87 8.84 -28.05
C GLN A 513 23.76 9.10 -29.10
N THR A 514 22.64 8.38 -29.02
CA THR A 514 21.55 8.47 -30.00
C THR A 514 20.54 9.59 -29.73
N GLY A 515 20.64 10.29 -28.60
CA GLY A 515 19.74 11.41 -28.26
C GLY A 515 20.32 12.28 -27.14
N GLU A 516 19.49 13.17 -26.58
CA GLU A 516 19.95 14.21 -25.63
C GLU A 516 19.87 13.79 -24.14
N ASP A 517 18.97 12.86 -23.77
CA ASP A 517 18.84 12.40 -22.38
C ASP A 517 19.77 11.22 -22.06
N LEU A 518 20.82 11.46 -21.27
CA LEU A 518 21.78 10.44 -20.82
C LEU A 518 21.15 9.21 -20.14
N LEU A 519 19.94 9.28 -19.58
CA LEU A 519 19.30 8.14 -18.90
C LEU A 519 18.46 7.27 -19.85
N GLU A 520 17.98 7.83 -20.96
CA GLU A 520 17.10 7.13 -21.92
C GLU A 520 17.77 6.85 -23.27
N THR A 521 18.98 7.35 -23.48
CA THR A 521 19.67 7.27 -24.76
C THR A 521 20.40 5.95 -24.98
N GLY A 522 20.42 5.52 -26.23
CA GLY A 522 21.23 4.38 -26.67
C GLY A 522 22.66 4.81 -27.02
N VAL A 523 23.56 3.83 -27.08
CA VAL A 523 24.95 4.02 -27.49
C VAL A 523 25.18 3.33 -28.83
N THR A 524 25.63 4.10 -29.82
CA THR A 524 26.03 3.58 -31.14
C THR A 524 27.55 3.56 -31.26
N VAL A 525 28.09 2.44 -31.75
CA VAL A 525 29.54 2.29 -31.98
C VAL A 525 29.87 2.75 -33.40
N MET A 526 30.71 3.77 -33.51
CA MET A 526 31.21 4.31 -34.78
C MET A 526 32.66 3.89 -34.95
N ALA A 527 32.96 3.16 -36.02
CA ALA A 527 34.31 2.66 -36.29
C ALA A 527 34.75 2.94 -37.73
N ARG A 528 35.99 3.39 -37.88
CA ARG A 528 36.61 3.73 -39.16
C ARG A 528 37.98 3.06 -39.28
N PRO A 529 38.03 1.86 -39.88
CA PRO A 529 39.28 1.20 -40.24
C PRO A 529 40.11 2.06 -41.22
N PRO A 530 41.44 1.89 -41.26
CA PRO A 530 42.32 2.63 -42.15
C PRO A 530 41.90 2.47 -43.63
N GLY A 531 41.78 3.58 -44.35
CA GLY A 531 41.40 3.59 -45.78
C GLY A 531 39.89 3.54 -46.09
N LYS A 532 38.99 3.38 -45.10
CA LYS A 532 37.53 3.35 -45.29
C LYS A 532 36.81 4.59 -44.72
N ARG A 533 35.57 4.84 -45.16
CA ARG A 533 34.70 5.93 -44.64
C ARG A 533 33.96 5.49 -43.37
N ASN A 534 33.54 6.46 -42.54
CA ASN A 534 32.75 6.21 -41.33
C ASN A 534 31.51 5.38 -41.68
N SER A 535 31.35 4.24 -41.00
CA SER A 535 30.26 3.29 -41.24
C SER A 535 29.73 2.78 -39.91
N SER A 536 28.42 2.51 -39.83
CA SER A 536 27.85 1.77 -38.70
C SER A 536 28.48 0.38 -38.61
N ILE A 537 28.61 -0.18 -37.40
CA ILE A 537 29.22 -1.50 -37.15
C ILE A 537 28.63 -2.61 -38.03
N HIS A 538 27.36 -2.50 -38.44
CA HIS A 538 26.69 -3.47 -39.31
C HIS A 538 27.29 -3.58 -40.72
N LEU A 539 27.98 -2.54 -41.20
CA LEU A 539 28.56 -2.47 -42.55
C LEU A 539 30.03 -2.94 -42.63
N LEU A 540 30.62 -3.35 -41.52
CA LEU A 540 32.00 -3.87 -41.45
C LEU A 540 32.10 -5.35 -41.84
N SER A 541 33.28 -5.79 -42.29
CA SER A 541 33.56 -7.21 -42.57
C SER A 541 33.54 -8.06 -41.28
N GLY A 542 33.43 -9.39 -41.40
CA GLY A 542 33.37 -10.28 -40.22
C GLY A 542 34.57 -10.13 -39.27
N GLY A 543 35.79 -10.07 -39.81
CA GLY A 543 37.00 -9.83 -39.02
C GLY A 543 37.09 -8.40 -38.46
N GLU A 544 36.63 -7.38 -39.21
CA GLU A 544 36.59 -5.99 -38.74
C GLU A 544 35.57 -5.81 -37.60
N LYS A 545 34.42 -6.49 -37.65
CA LYS A 545 33.42 -6.52 -36.57
C LYS A 545 33.99 -7.15 -35.31
N ALA A 546 34.66 -8.30 -35.44
CA ALA A 546 35.27 -9.00 -34.32
C ALA A 546 36.33 -8.12 -33.62
N LEU A 547 37.26 -7.54 -34.37
CA LEU A 547 38.28 -6.64 -33.80
C LEU A 547 37.70 -5.38 -33.16
N THR A 548 36.66 -4.80 -33.77
CA THR A 548 35.98 -3.61 -33.21
C THR A 548 35.28 -3.96 -31.88
N ALA A 549 34.63 -5.12 -31.80
CA ALA A 549 34.00 -5.61 -30.58
C ALA A 549 35.03 -5.91 -29.49
N VAL A 550 36.14 -6.56 -29.85
CA VAL A 550 37.26 -6.84 -28.95
C VAL A 550 37.88 -5.56 -28.40
N ALA A 551 38.07 -4.54 -29.24
CA ALA A 551 38.57 -3.23 -28.82
C ALA A 551 37.63 -2.55 -27.80
N LEU A 552 36.32 -2.66 -27.99
CA LEU A 552 35.32 -2.10 -27.08
C LEU A 552 35.26 -2.85 -25.75
N VAL A 553 35.24 -4.18 -25.80
CA VAL A 553 35.24 -5.04 -24.60
C VAL A 553 36.48 -4.77 -23.74
N PHE A 554 37.64 -4.63 -24.37
CA PHE A 554 38.87 -4.29 -23.65
C PHE A 554 38.89 -2.85 -23.11
N ALA A 555 38.25 -1.90 -23.79
CA ALA A 555 38.09 -0.55 -23.25
C ALA A 555 37.18 -0.51 -22.02
N ILE A 556 36.18 -1.40 -21.94
CA ILE A 556 35.33 -1.58 -20.75
C ILE A 556 36.11 -2.21 -19.61
N PHE A 557 36.93 -3.23 -19.90
CA PHE A 557 37.76 -3.90 -18.88
C PHE A 557 38.81 -2.99 -18.23
N ASP A 558 39.28 -1.93 -18.90
CA ASP A 558 40.17 -0.95 -18.29
C ASP A 558 39.51 -0.15 -17.16
N LEU A 559 38.20 0.07 -17.28
CA LEU A 559 37.45 0.86 -16.31
C LEU A 559 37.22 0.08 -15.01
N ASN A 560 36.87 -1.20 -15.14
CA ASN A 560 36.65 -2.14 -14.05
C ASN A 560 37.27 -3.49 -14.43
N PRO A 561 38.55 -3.73 -14.11
CA PRO A 561 39.22 -4.97 -14.47
C PRO A 561 38.57 -6.14 -13.72
N SER A 562 38.01 -7.07 -14.48
CA SER A 562 37.56 -8.35 -13.94
C SER A 562 38.77 -9.21 -13.56
N PRO A 563 38.68 -10.07 -12.53
CA PRO A 563 39.83 -10.85 -12.05
C PRO A 563 40.40 -11.81 -13.10
N PHE A 564 39.56 -12.30 -14.02
CA PHE A 564 39.97 -13.10 -15.17
C PHE A 564 39.10 -12.77 -16.39
N CYS A 565 39.64 -12.99 -17.58
CA CYS A 565 38.95 -12.85 -18.86
C CYS A 565 39.21 -14.10 -19.70
N MET A 566 38.15 -14.73 -20.19
CA MET A 566 38.22 -15.92 -21.05
C MET A 566 37.79 -15.54 -22.47
N LEU A 567 38.64 -15.84 -23.45
CA LEU A 567 38.42 -15.56 -24.87
C LEU A 567 38.43 -16.88 -25.63
N ASP A 568 37.30 -17.21 -26.26
CA ASP A 568 37.11 -18.46 -27.00
C ASP A 568 37.07 -18.19 -28.51
N GLU A 569 38.07 -18.68 -29.24
CA GLU A 569 38.24 -18.59 -30.70
C GLU A 569 38.05 -17.18 -31.30
N VAL A 570 38.36 -16.16 -30.51
CA VAL A 570 38.19 -14.74 -30.90
C VAL A 570 39.07 -14.35 -32.10
N ASP A 571 40.13 -15.12 -32.36
CA ASP A 571 41.08 -14.96 -33.45
C ASP A 571 40.73 -15.74 -34.72
N ALA A 572 39.68 -16.56 -34.73
CA ALA A 572 39.24 -17.34 -35.90
C ALA A 572 38.89 -16.49 -37.14
N PRO A 573 38.26 -15.30 -37.04
CA PRO A 573 37.96 -14.46 -38.21
C PRO A 573 39.07 -13.47 -38.56
N LEU A 574 40.26 -13.56 -37.94
CA LEU A 574 41.36 -12.62 -38.10
C LEU A 574 42.41 -13.10 -39.09
N ASP A 575 43.06 -12.17 -39.79
CA ASP A 575 44.23 -12.46 -40.62
C ASP A 575 45.52 -12.47 -39.77
N GLU A 576 46.60 -13.03 -40.32
CA GLU A 576 47.87 -13.24 -39.61
C GLU A 576 48.46 -11.93 -39.05
N ALA A 577 48.27 -10.80 -39.76
CA ALA A 577 48.74 -9.48 -39.33
C ALA A 577 47.91 -8.87 -38.19
N ASN A 578 46.59 -9.13 -38.12
CA ASN A 578 45.75 -8.67 -37.01
C ASN A 578 45.85 -9.61 -35.79
N VAL A 579 46.12 -10.90 -36.00
CA VAL A 579 46.41 -11.86 -34.91
C VAL A 579 47.63 -11.43 -34.10
N GLY A 580 48.69 -10.98 -34.77
CA GLY A 580 49.88 -10.45 -34.10
C GLY A 580 49.58 -9.25 -33.19
N ARG A 581 48.82 -8.28 -33.71
CA ARG A 581 48.41 -7.07 -32.96
C ARG A 581 47.45 -7.38 -31.82
N PHE A 582 46.56 -8.34 -32.01
CA PHE A 582 45.68 -8.84 -30.96
C PHE A 582 46.49 -9.48 -29.82
N GLY A 583 47.46 -10.33 -30.14
CA GLY A 583 48.28 -10.98 -29.11
C GLY A 583 49.19 -10.01 -28.35
N GLU A 584 49.72 -8.96 -28.99
CA GLU A 584 50.42 -7.86 -28.29
C GLU A 584 49.53 -7.15 -27.26
N LEU A 585 48.27 -6.87 -27.63
CA LEU A 585 47.31 -6.24 -26.73
C LEU A 585 46.94 -7.16 -25.56
N VAL A 586 46.73 -8.45 -25.83
CA VAL A 586 46.47 -9.47 -24.80
C VAL A 586 47.64 -9.57 -23.82
N LYS A 587 48.89 -9.51 -24.32
CA LYS A 587 50.11 -9.49 -23.50
C LYS A 587 50.27 -8.20 -22.68
N GLU A 588 49.79 -7.07 -23.19
CA GLU A 588 49.74 -5.81 -22.43
C GLU A 588 48.74 -5.93 -21.26
N MET A 589 47.57 -6.52 -21.52
CA MET A 589 46.49 -6.68 -20.52
C MET A 589 46.74 -7.79 -19.51
N SER A 590 47.50 -8.83 -19.88
CA SER A 590 47.83 -9.95 -18.97
C SER A 590 48.64 -9.52 -17.75
N LYS A 591 49.23 -8.31 -17.78
CA LYS A 591 49.91 -7.69 -16.63
C LYS A 591 48.94 -7.30 -15.51
N THR A 592 47.67 -7.06 -15.85
CA THR A 592 46.65 -6.54 -14.93
C THR A 592 45.47 -7.51 -14.72
N VAL A 593 45.15 -8.34 -15.72
CA VAL A 593 44.02 -9.29 -15.70
C VAL A 593 44.50 -10.67 -16.13
N GLN A 594 44.03 -11.73 -15.47
CA GLN A 594 44.36 -13.09 -15.91
C GLN A 594 43.63 -13.42 -17.22
N MET A 595 44.40 -13.70 -18.28
CA MET A 595 43.86 -13.99 -19.60
C MET A 595 43.89 -15.49 -19.89
N ILE A 596 42.75 -16.07 -20.23
CA ILE A 596 42.61 -17.46 -20.69
C ILE A 596 42.16 -17.40 -22.14
N LEU A 597 43.01 -17.87 -23.06
CA LEU A 597 42.69 -17.91 -24.49
C LEU A 597 42.56 -19.35 -24.96
N ILE A 598 41.46 -19.62 -25.67
CA ILE A 598 41.21 -20.88 -26.37
C ILE A 598 41.35 -20.55 -27.86
N THR A 599 42.36 -21.14 -28.51
CA THR A 599 42.67 -20.88 -29.91
C THR A 599 43.33 -22.11 -30.55
N HIS A 600 43.17 -22.24 -31.88
CA HIS A 600 43.92 -23.17 -32.72
C HIS A 600 44.98 -22.45 -33.58
N ASN A 601 45.10 -21.13 -33.46
CA ASN A 601 46.03 -20.31 -34.23
C ASN A 601 47.44 -20.35 -33.63
N LYS A 602 48.41 -20.82 -34.41
CA LYS A 602 49.81 -20.97 -33.99
C LYS A 602 50.42 -19.64 -33.53
N ALA A 603 50.12 -18.55 -34.24
CA ALA A 603 50.66 -17.23 -33.91
C ALA A 603 50.15 -16.73 -32.54
N THR A 604 48.90 -17.04 -32.18
CA THR A 604 48.34 -16.71 -30.85
C THR A 604 48.92 -17.60 -29.75
N MET A 605 49.15 -18.88 -30.04
CA MET A 605 49.76 -19.84 -29.09
C MET A 605 51.20 -19.44 -28.72
N GLU A 606 51.99 -18.95 -29.68
CA GLU A 606 53.37 -18.50 -29.45
C GLU A 606 53.48 -17.31 -28.49
N MET A 607 52.40 -16.54 -28.31
CA MET A 607 52.38 -15.36 -27.44
C MET A 607 51.96 -15.68 -26.00
N ALA A 608 51.44 -16.88 -25.75
CA ALA A 608 51.03 -17.32 -24.42
C ALA A 608 52.26 -17.60 -23.53
N GLN A 609 52.11 -17.43 -22.22
CA GLN A 609 53.16 -17.78 -21.25
C GLN A 609 53.10 -19.26 -20.86
N GLN A 610 51.89 -19.80 -20.73
CA GLN A 610 51.64 -21.20 -20.41
C GLN A 610 50.61 -21.74 -21.38
N LEU A 611 50.84 -22.95 -21.90
CA LEU A 611 49.89 -23.64 -22.75
C LEU A 611 49.28 -24.82 -22.00
N ALA A 612 47.96 -24.82 -21.88
CA ALA A 612 47.21 -25.99 -21.44
C ALA A 612 46.63 -26.69 -22.68
N GLY A 613 47.32 -27.72 -23.15
CA GLY A 613 46.84 -28.57 -24.23
C GLY A 613 45.76 -29.52 -23.73
N VAL A 614 44.62 -29.58 -24.41
CA VAL A 614 43.60 -30.60 -24.16
C VAL A 614 43.84 -31.75 -25.13
N THR A 615 44.11 -32.94 -24.60
CA THR A 615 44.35 -34.15 -25.42
C THR A 615 43.30 -35.22 -25.12
N MET A 616 42.85 -35.92 -26.15
CA MET A 616 41.94 -37.05 -26.03
C MET A 616 42.71 -38.35 -26.26
N LYS A 617 43.44 -38.80 -25.23
CA LYS A 617 44.20 -40.07 -25.28
C LYS A 617 43.26 -41.29 -25.32
N GLU A 618 42.09 -41.15 -24.70
CA GLU A 618 41.00 -42.13 -24.73
C GLU A 618 39.77 -41.45 -25.38
N PRO A 619 39.04 -42.14 -26.28
CA PRO A 619 37.86 -41.56 -26.94
C PRO A 619 36.83 -41.09 -25.91
N GLY A 620 36.46 -39.80 -25.95
CA GLY A 620 35.47 -39.22 -25.05
C GLY A 620 35.98 -38.76 -23.68
N VAL A 621 37.28 -38.90 -23.38
CA VAL A 621 37.87 -38.40 -22.13
C VAL A 621 38.99 -37.40 -22.44
N SER A 622 38.69 -36.12 -22.21
CA SER A 622 39.66 -35.03 -22.32
C SER A 622 40.59 -35.01 -21.10
N ARG A 623 41.90 -35.06 -21.34
CA ARG A 623 42.94 -34.83 -20.32
C ARG A 623 43.67 -33.53 -20.60
N LEU A 624 43.87 -32.74 -19.56
CA LEU A 624 44.62 -31.50 -19.62
C LEU A 624 46.11 -31.79 -19.45
N VAL A 625 46.92 -31.28 -20.36
CA VAL A 625 48.38 -31.39 -20.35
C VAL A 625 48.92 -29.95 -20.35
N ALA A 626 49.55 -29.54 -19.26
CA ALA A 626 50.22 -28.25 -19.20
C ALA A 626 51.64 -28.39 -19.77
N VAL A 627 52.01 -27.48 -20.68
CA VAL A 627 53.36 -27.35 -21.24
C VAL A 627 53.80 -25.90 -21.02
N ASP A 628 54.91 -25.73 -20.33
CA ASP A 628 55.57 -24.43 -20.20
C ASP A 628 56.44 -24.18 -21.44
N ILE A 629 56.14 -23.11 -22.17
CA ILE A 629 56.81 -22.80 -23.44
C ILE A 629 58.30 -22.51 -23.22
N ASP A 630 58.66 -21.88 -22.09
CA ASP A 630 60.05 -21.51 -21.79
C ASP A 630 60.92 -22.74 -21.47
N GLU A 631 60.34 -23.83 -20.95
CA GLU A 631 61.03 -25.12 -20.79
C GLU A 631 61.07 -25.94 -22.09
N ALA A 632 59.99 -25.92 -22.88
CA ALA A 632 59.91 -26.66 -24.14
C ALA A 632 60.89 -26.14 -25.21
N VAL A 633 61.07 -24.82 -25.31
CA VAL A 633 62.05 -24.21 -26.23
C VAL A 633 63.49 -24.52 -25.80
N LYS A 634 63.78 -24.61 -24.49
CA LYS A 634 65.08 -25.05 -23.97
C LYS A 634 65.38 -26.53 -24.20
N MET A 635 64.35 -27.38 -24.22
CA MET A 635 64.51 -28.81 -24.54
C MET A 635 64.64 -29.09 -26.05
N ALA A 636 64.06 -28.25 -26.91
CA ALA A 636 64.16 -28.40 -28.37
C ALA A 636 65.42 -27.78 -28.99
N ALA A 637 66.09 -26.87 -28.26
CA ALA A 637 67.35 -26.23 -28.68
C ALA A 637 68.62 -27.00 -28.25
N ASN A 638 68.48 -28.14 -27.57
CA ASN A 638 69.57 -29.03 -27.17
C ASN A 638 69.65 -30.28 -28.04
#